data_AF-R9IVJ2-F1
#
_entry.id   AF-R9IVJ2-F1
#
_cell.length_a   1.000
_cell.length_b   1.000
_cell.length_c   1.000
_cell.angle_alpha   90.00
_cell.angle_beta   90.00
_cell.angle_gamma   90.00
#
_symmetry.space_group_name_H-M   'P 1'
#
loop_
_entity.id
_entity.type
_entity.pdbx_description
1 polymer ?
#
loop_
_entity_poly.entity_id
_entity_poly.type
_entity_poly.pdbx_seq_one_letter_code
_entity_poly.pdbx_strand_id
1 'polypeptide(L)'
;MRKGGTTARVAAAILAAAMVVTTVIPASAANVSVETSEQGAINGVSKVIGLRGSLYDHSMGSGALEKRFAYVNRTDDTVYVSGTVEALKYGDELYKSGNDYYGEATQVAPSIVALSNKAVLVSETLQADPATGLYLVSGKYYSDKSSTEIEDGKDEDGYTKWKILAYYVCENNEVEPLGTVSGEFSTEYYYNGSTSDLAQAVNKVYGRQLDTVSGEYGYFEAKGKMYTSIGVKTAWVETTDKYAVKSVYARKNNEISFANKYQCIQWNAVTNQTEVDSKGKYLQVGYQVRVEDKDVNLDYVAANGSGFQTFTKDTGYTTVSSYPSTAKVKYEVRAVYYTETEVYENKVNEETGKPYESKTGTTYTIVKTGAWSEPFTYAWSVPSVPTVSGLKWQLKKAGKGELSWNAVKNASGYRIEYTSSPTPVTDFSSVEWDEINDNVSGEDTHYSVSAESYGATNGVENRYRYYRIQAYVYLNQDQNVRNYSQYSNVVTASLDKRSNTPAIKGLKVEKKNDGSFDLAWNSIDEDAKVYVFASKDQKMFQSMEYAYKYLDIKGKDSTGKTYQLGATADYYDYDDDDYHGNYYAVSSLKDKMKIINKKVKSNYIGTGIDRISSSALLRELNLEVGEKYYFVVATIDDANHETDRSTVTPYVANVARVAGANNTVRFGFYNDISVSGKVSATAAINITEPSTTSGKKSITMNFDKGSNVTGYEIFRKNKKGKFQKIATINSNHYVDEGLSENTVYDYQVRGYYYHPDTKKSAYSAYVYFSAETGNDTYIELKAEKKSKNSVKLTWTKVAGATQYDIYRSHTSSKSAKYSPSKNGYGNGDYALYNQKWEKVKTITKAKTVTYTDKKLKKGTYYNYRVVATYKFGKKTRQVFAITDVTLQMTTPRNLKLVVNKNNVKATWEKDAFASKYEIKYKKYDGEGRSEKNTWTTKSTKGSSYTIKSVAKGGRVEVRVRAYGSKQWSSYAQGQITNGELAAAKGIKAKEITEKDAKGKKTTAVQIQWSKVPDAAYYVVNRSTSPVAYYNQDKKVYDRPTDSNWALISKESNTDESVSYHTVPYREYKFEEGSVVGTKAVDRARLQTGVTYYYYVTAYSADGRRVSAGYTKPASICYKAVASIKSIKATKGKVTLKLTKVSKAKKYVIYRSMKKSSGFQQIGATKTTTYIDKTVKKGKKYYYKVVAIGSGANGLKGDIVTNPSDVKSVKAK
;
A
#
# COMPACT_ATOMS: atom_id res chain seq x y z
N MET A 1 -36.68 50.21 40.05
CA MET A 1 -38.16 50.16 39.93
C MET A 1 -38.52 49.76 38.49
N ARG A 2 -39.79 49.33 38.27
CA ARG A 2 -40.60 49.31 37.02
C ARG A 2 -40.05 50.03 35.77
N LYS A 3 -40.35 49.64 34.50
CA LYS A 3 -40.97 48.44 33.85
C LYS A 3 -40.93 48.64 32.31
N GLY A 4 -41.14 47.57 31.53
CA GLY A 4 -41.41 47.61 30.07
C GLY A 4 -40.16 47.46 29.18
N GLY A 5 -40.17 46.74 28.06
CA GLY A 5 -41.21 46.01 27.31
C GLY A 5 -40.83 46.01 25.81
N THR A 6 -41.17 45.08 24.92
CA THR A 6 -42.00 43.85 24.97
C THR A 6 -41.69 42.99 23.73
N THR A 7 -41.96 41.66 23.75
CA THR A 7 -42.14 40.74 22.58
C THR A 7 -40.90 40.42 21.69
N ALA A 8 -40.72 39.22 21.11
CA ALA A 8 -41.55 37.99 21.07
C ALA A 8 -40.71 36.69 20.86
N ARG A 9 -41.26 35.54 21.32
CA ARG A 9 -41.26 34.16 20.73
C ARG A 9 -39.98 33.61 20.04
N VAL A 10 -39.52 32.36 20.21
CA VAL A 10 -39.98 31.12 20.91
C VAL A 10 -38.74 30.23 21.15
N ALA A 11 -38.67 29.50 22.27
CA ALA A 11 -37.92 28.23 22.37
C ALA A 11 -38.37 27.45 23.63
N ALA A 12 -39.17 26.40 23.43
CA ALA A 12 -39.58 25.46 24.48
C ALA A 12 -39.27 24.02 24.05
N ALA A 13 -39.35 23.08 25.00
CA ALA A 13 -39.44 21.62 24.79
C ALA A 13 -38.20 20.86 24.28
N ILE A 14 -37.20 20.69 25.16
CA ILE A 14 -36.26 19.55 25.21
C ILE A 14 -35.95 19.32 26.71
N LEU A 15 -36.11 18.14 27.35
CA LEU A 15 -36.75 16.87 26.97
C LEU A 15 -37.17 16.16 28.29
N ALA A 16 -38.47 15.95 28.55
CA ALA A 16 -38.94 15.21 29.75
C ALA A 16 -40.39 14.70 29.59
N ALA A 17 -40.57 13.44 29.18
CA ALA A 17 -41.78 12.63 29.36
C ALA A 17 -41.46 11.13 29.15
N ALA A 18 -42.27 10.25 29.77
CA ALA A 18 -42.29 8.78 29.57
C ALA A 18 -41.07 7.96 30.06
N MET A 19 -40.98 7.77 31.39
CA MET A 19 -40.98 6.39 31.91
C MET A 19 -42.43 5.99 32.23
N VAL A 20 -42.68 4.67 32.29
CA VAL A 20 -43.79 3.92 32.96
C VAL A 20 -44.61 3.05 31.99
N VAL A 21 -44.30 1.73 32.02
CA VAL A 21 -45.25 0.58 32.01
C VAL A 21 -46.01 0.34 30.66
N THR A 22 -46.14 -0.86 30.07
CA THR A 22 -46.17 -2.26 30.59
C THR A 22 -45.76 -3.28 29.50
N THR A 23 -45.13 -4.39 29.91
CA THR A 23 -45.27 -5.81 29.43
C THR A 23 -45.36 -6.23 27.94
N VAL A 24 -44.71 -7.38 27.68
CA VAL A 24 -44.83 -8.35 26.57
C VAL A 24 -44.26 -7.95 25.19
N ILE A 25 -43.10 -8.52 24.88
CA ILE A 25 -42.72 -8.94 23.51
C ILE A 25 -42.39 -10.44 23.60
N PRO A 26 -42.98 -11.31 22.76
CA PRO A 26 -42.77 -12.75 22.84
C PRO A 26 -41.40 -13.17 22.32
N ALA A 27 -40.89 -14.30 22.83
CA ALA A 27 -39.69 -14.93 22.31
C ALA A 27 -39.96 -15.59 20.96
N SER A 28 -39.04 -15.44 20.00
CA SER A 28 -38.82 -16.43 18.95
C SER A 28 -37.34 -16.54 18.57
N ALA A 29 -36.80 -17.72 18.89
CA ALA A 29 -35.58 -18.38 18.43
C ALA A 29 -34.47 -17.58 17.71
N ALA A 30 -33.31 -17.50 18.38
CA ALA A 30 -32.04 -17.91 17.79
C ALA A 30 -31.18 -18.57 18.89
N ASN A 31 -31.12 -19.90 18.89
CA ASN A 31 -30.35 -20.66 19.88
C ASN A 31 -28.85 -20.39 19.68
N VAL A 32 -28.19 -19.84 20.71
CA VAL A 32 -26.75 -19.99 20.90
C VAL A 32 -26.57 -20.91 22.09
N SER A 33 -26.45 -22.21 21.82
CA SER A 33 -26.15 -23.22 22.84
C SER A 33 -24.77 -22.97 23.43
N VAL A 34 -24.67 -23.20 24.74
CA VAL A 34 -23.40 -23.34 25.45
C VAL A 34 -23.21 -24.83 25.72
N GLU A 35 -22.24 -25.43 25.03
CA GLU A 35 -21.60 -26.68 25.43
C GLU A 35 -20.09 -26.46 25.34
N THR A 36 -19.37 -26.35 26.46
CA THR A 36 -18.78 -27.47 27.24
C THR A 36 -17.88 -28.39 26.44
N SER A 37 -16.58 -28.13 26.59
CA SER A 37 -15.49 -29.11 26.72
C SER A 37 -15.60 -30.45 25.98
N GLU A 38 -14.78 -30.60 24.94
CA GLU A 38 -13.95 -31.81 24.80
C GLU A 38 -12.54 -31.45 24.32
N GLN A 39 -11.53 -31.72 25.15
CA GLN A 39 -10.13 -31.74 24.72
C GLN A 39 -9.78 -33.17 24.28
N GLY A 40 -10.01 -33.47 23.00
CA GLY A 40 -9.51 -34.69 22.38
C GLY A 40 -7.99 -34.67 22.23
N ALA A 41 -7.31 -35.44 23.08
CA ALA A 41 -5.97 -36.03 22.95
C ALA A 41 -4.78 -35.16 22.45
N ILE A 42 -3.76 -35.08 23.31
CA ILE A 42 -2.35 -35.12 22.89
C ILE A 42 -2.10 -36.52 22.27
N ASN A 43 -1.38 -36.60 21.15
CA ASN A 43 -1.31 -37.77 20.25
C ASN A 43 -2.66 -38.13 19.62
N GLY A 44 -3.04 -37.40 18.56
CA GLY A 44 -4.23 -37.70 17.78
C GLY A 44 -4.38 -36.76 16.59
N VAL A 45 -5.05 -37.23 15.54
CA VAL A 45 -5.34 -36.41 14.36
C VAL A 45 -6.53 -35.49 14.67
N SER A 46 -6.33 -34.17 14.57
CA SER A 46 -7.32 -33.19 15.05
C SER A 46 -8.64 -33.22 14.26
N LYS A 47 -9.76 -33.24 15.00
CA LYS A 47 -11.13 -33.06 14.48
C LYS A 47 -11.33 -31.64 13.95
N VAL A 48 -12.06 -31.50 12.84
CA VAL A 48 -12.38 -30.19 12.23
C VAL A 48 -13.55 -29.54 12.96
N ILE A 49 -13.49 -28.22 13.16
CA ILE A 49 -14.46 -27.44 13.93
C ILE A 49 -14.79 -26.10 13.27
N GLY A 50 -15.91 -25.50 13.67
CA GLY A 50 -16.32 -24.18 13.20
C GLY A 50 -16.83 -24.18 11.76
N LEU A 51 -17.53 -25.24 11.38
CA LEU A 51 -18.26 -25.32 10.12
C LEU A 51 -19.29 -24.18 10.08
N ARG A 52 -19.36 -23.49 8.94
CA ARG A 52 -20.25 -22.38 8.64
C ARG A 52 -20.60 -22.44 7.15
N GLY A 53 -21.80 -21.99 6.77
CA GLY A 53 -22.24 -22.04 5.38
C GLY A 53 -22.59 -20.67 4.79
N SER A 54 -22.35 -20.52 3.50
CA SER A 54 -22.84 -19.48 2.60
C SER A 54 -23.43 -20.13 1.33
N LEU A 55 -23.90 -19.34 0.35
CA LEU A 55 -24.24 -19.84 -0.98
C LEU A 55 -23.28 -19.30 -2.04
N TYR A 56 -23.27 -20.01 -3.16
CA TYR A 56 -22.77 -19.57 -4.46
C TYR A 56 -23.86 -19.76 -5.52
N ASP A 57 -23.84 -18.94 -6.55
CA ASP A 57 -24.70 -19.01 -7.73
C ASP A 57 -24.03 -18.35 -8.94
N HIS A 58 -24.59 -18.59 -10.12
CA HIS A 58 -24.25 -17.91 -11.35
C HIS A 58 -25.22 -16.75 -11.58
N SER A 59 -24.84 -15.81 -12.44
CA SER A 59 -25.76 -14.80 -12.96
C SER A 59 -25.79 -14.78 -14.49
N MET A 60 -26.90 -14.30 -15.03
CA MET A 60 -27.14 -14.04 -16.45
C MET A 60 -27.71 -12.64 -16.64
N GLY A 61 -27.29 -11.96 -17.69
CA GLY A 61 -27.54 -10.51 -17.87
C GLY A 61 -26.66 -9.65 -16.96
N SER A 62 -26.84 -8.34 -17.05
CA SER A 62 -26.10 -7.34 -16.28
C SER A 62 -27.04 -6.25 -15.73
N GLY A 63 -26.55 -5.50 -14.75
CA GLY A 63 -27.24 -4.32 -14.22
C GLY A 63 -28.63 -4.62 -13.64
N ALA A 64 -29.65 -3.90 -14.12
CA ALA A 64 -31.04 -4.02 -13.64
C ALA A 64 -31.72 -5.35 -13.99
N LEU A 65 -31.15 -6.12 -14.92
CA LEU A 65 -31.75 -7.32 -15.50
C LEU A 65 -31.01 -8.62 -15.11
N GLU A 66 -30.05 -8.54 -14.18
CA GLU A 66 -29.30 -9.68 -13.67
C GLU A 66 -30.23 -10.71 -12.98
N LYS A 67 -30.32 -11.93 -13.54
CA LYS A 67 -30.98 -13.07 -12.87
C LYS A 67 -29.95 -14.04 -12.31
N ARG A 68 -30.10 -14.43 -11.04
CA ARG A 68 -29.20 -15.37 -10.34
C ARG A 68 -29.72 -16.80 -10.33
N PHE A 69 -28.95 -17.75 -10.85
CA PHE A 69 -29.37 -19.14 -11.08
C PHE A 69 -28.32 -20.16 -10.62
N ALA A 70 -28.74 -21.41 -10.46
CA ALA A 70 -27.85 -22.55 -10.30
C ALA A 70 -28.27 -23.68 -11.25
N TYR A 71 -27.32 -24.47 -11.73
CA TYR A 71 -27.61 -25.67 -12.53
C TYR A 71 -28.22 -26.75 -11.63
N VAL A 72 -29.21 -27.48 -12.15
CA VAL A 72 -29.97 -28.52 -11.44
C VAL A 72 -29.24 -29.86 -11.54
N ASN A 73 -28.92 -30.30 -12.76
CA ASN A 73 -28.32 -31.61 -13.02
C ASN A 73 -26.79 -31.54 -13.21
N ARG A 74 -26.10 -30.80 -12.34
CA ARG A 74 -24.63 -30.85 -12.29
C ARG A 74 -24.22 -32.07 -11.45
N THR A 75 -23.45 -32.97 -12.06
CA THR A 75 -22.92 -34.19 -11.45
C THR A 75 -21.39 -34.19 -11.50
N ASP A 76 -20.79 -34.97 -10.62
CA ASP A 76 -19.37 -35.33 -10.66
C ASP A 76 -19.32 -36.84 -10.82
N ASP A 77 -19.06 -37.30 -12.05
CA ASP A 77 -18.96 -38.71 -12.43
C ASP A 77 -17.49 -39.20 -12.43
N THR A 78 -16.57 -38.39 -11.92
CA THR A 78 -15.13 -38.65 -11.97
C THR A 78 -14.77 -39.91 -11.19
N VAL A 79 -14.13 -40.87 -11.87
CA VAL A 79 -13.53 -42.05 -11.24
C VAL A 79 -12.02 -42.00 -11.35
N TYR A 80 -11.32 -42.43 -10.30
CA TYR A 80 -9.86 -42.49 -10.28
C TYR A 80 -9.39 -43.93 -10.50
N VAL A 81 -8.40 -44.11 -11.36
CA VAL A 81 -7.85 -45.42 -11.74
C VAL A 81 -6.32 -45.41 -11.76
N SER A 82 -5.70 -46.57 -11.52
CA SER A 82 -4.25 -46.74 -11.60
C SER A 82 -3.78 -46.83 -13.05
N GLY A 83 -2.73 -46.09 -13.40
CA GLY A 83 -2.08 -46.19 -14.71
C GLY A 83 -1.59 -44.85 -15.27
N THR A 84 -1.33 -44.85 -16.58
CA THR A 84 -1.09 -43.65 -17.37
C THR A 84 -2.24 -43.46 -18.36
N VAL A 85 -2.49 -42.22 -18.79
CA VAL A 85 -3.52 -41.92 -19.80
C VAL A 85 -3.30 -42.78 -21.06
N GLU A 86 -2.06 -42.89 -21.52
CA GLU A 86 -1.68 -43.71 -22.68
C GLU A 86 -2.01 -45.20 -22.52
N ALA A 87 -1.83 -45.77 -21.32
CA ALA A 87 -2.12 -47.18 -21.06
C ALA A 87 -3.62 -47.50 -20.95
N LEU A 88 -4.47 -46.48 -20.82
CA LEU A 88 -5.92 -46.60 -20.73
C LEU A 88 -6.64 -46.27 -22.05
N LYS A 89 -5.93 -45.72 -23.04
CA LYS A 89 -6.50 -45.40 -24.36
C LYS A 89 -7.15 -46.62 -25.00
N TYR A 90 -8.30 -46.39 -25.60
CA TYR A 90 -9.08 -47.34 -26.37
C TYR A 90 -9.47 -46.66 -27.69
N GLY A 91 -8.48 -46.62 -28.60
CA GLY A 91 -8.49 -45.72 -29.75
C GLY A 91 -7.98 -44.32 -29.38
N ASP A 92 -8.43 -43.32 -30.13
CA ASP A 92 -8.07 -41.90 -30.00
C ASP A 92 -8.97 -41.13 -29.00
N GLU A 93 -10.28 -41.38 -29.03
CA GLU A 93 -11.31 -40.59 -28.32
C GLU A 93 -11.86 -41.25 -27.03
N LEU A 94 -11.52 -42.51 -26.73
CA LEU A 94 -12.00 -43.22 -25.54
C LEU A 94 -10.89 -43.75 -24.64
N TYR A 95 -11.23 -43.91 -23.36
CA TYR A 95 -10.41 -44.51 -22.31
C TYR A 95 -11.16 -45.63 -21.62
N LYS A 96 -10.53 -46.79 -21.43
CA LYS A 96 -11.14 -48.00 -20.89
C LYS A 96 -10.65 -48.30 -19.47
N SER A 97 -11.59 -48.56 -18.56
CA SER A 97 -11.31 -49.07 -17.22
C SER A 97 -12.21 -50.26 -16.91
N GLY A 98 -11.62 -51.46 -16.88
CA GLY A 98 -12.38 -52.71 -16.72
C GLY A 98 -13.36 -52.91 -17.87
N ASN A 99 -14.66 -52.89 -17.56
CA ASN A 99 -15.74 -53.01 -18.53
C ASN A 99 -16.35 -51.66 -18.95
N ASP A 100 -15.97 -50.57 -18.28
CA ASP A 100 -16.49 -49.22 -18.53
C ASP A 100 -15.58 -48.41 -19.45
N TYR A 101 -16.17 -47.49 -20.21
CA TYR A 101 -15.50 -46.59 -21.14
C TYR A 101 -15.82 -45.14 -20.78
N TYR A 102 -14.91 -44.23 -21.09
CA TYR A 102 -14.93 -42.82 -20.69
C TYR A 102 -14.41 -41.95 -21.83
N GLY A 103 -15.05 -40.80 -22.09
CA GLY A 103 -14.63 -39.85 -23.12
C GLY A 103 -13.53 -38.89 -22.70
N GLU A 104 -13.22 -38.82 -21.40
CA GLU A 104 -12.23 -37.89 -20.85
C GLU A 104 -11.26 -38.60 -19.90
N ALA A 105 -9.96 -38.28 -20.01
CA ALA A 105 -8.93 -38.76 -19.10
C ALA A 105 -7.88 -37.70 -18.80
N THR A 106 -7.60 -37.47 -17.51
CA THR A 106 -6.59 -36.51 -17.04
C THR A 106 -5.57 -37.20 -16.14
N GLN A 107 -4.27 -37.03 -16.44
CA GLN A 107 -3.18 -37.53 -15.59
C GLN A 107 -3.04 -36.65 -14.34
N VAL A 108 -3.66 -37.06 -13.23
CA VAL A 108 -3.71 -36.27 -11.97
C VAL A 108 -2.55 -36.57 -11.01
N ALA A 109 -1.89 -37.73 -11.17
CA ALA A 109 -0.60 -38.04 -10.57
C ALA A 109 0.16 -39.01 -11.50
N PRO A 110 1.50 -39.18 -11.36
CA PRO A 110 2.32 -40.03 -12.25
C PRO A 110 1.85 -41.48 -12.48
N SER A 111 0.98 -42.02 -11.61
CA SER A 111 0.39 -43.36 -11.76
C SER A 111 -1.12 -43.38 -11.49
N ILE A 112 -1.80 -42.24 -11.55
CA ILE A 112 -3.25 -42.10 -11.31
C ILE A 112 -3.86 -41.23 -12.40
N VAL A 113 -4.92 -41.73 -13.01
CA VAL A 113 -5.72 -41.04 -14.01
C VAL A 113 -7.13 -40.80 -13.46
N ALA A 114 -7.65 -39.59 -13.66
CA ALA A 114 -9.05 -39.27 -13.46
C ALA A 114 -9.78 -39.50 -14.79
N LEU A 115 -10.84 -40.30 -14.79
CA LEU A 115 -11.70 -40.56 -15.93
C LEU A 115 -13.08 -39.94 -15.68
N SER A 116 -13.63 -39.24 -16.67
CA SER A 116 -14.93 -38.57 -16.61
C SER A 116 -15.70 -38.75 -17.91
N ASN A 117 -16.95 -38.30 -17.94
CA ASN A 117 -17.83 -38.36 -19.10
C ASN A 117 -18.02 -39.80 -19.60
N LYS A 118 -18.69 -40.61 -18.77
CA LYS A 118 -18.89 -42.04 -19.03
C LYS A 118 -19.53 -42.29 -20.40
N ALA A 119 -18.97 -43.25 -21.14
CA ALA A 119 -19.38 -43.64 -22.48
C ALA A 119 -20.01 -45.04 -22.50
N VAL A 120 -21.04 -45.21 -23.32
CA VAL A 120 -21.72 -46.49 -23.59
C VAL A 120 -21.46 -46.87 -25.03
N LEU A 121 -20.83 -48.02 -25.26
CA LEU A 121 -20.64 -48.55 -26.62
C LEU A 121 -21.98 -48.96 -27.23
N VAL A 122 -22.16 -48.68 -28.52
CA VAL A 122 -23.39 -48.94 -29.29
C VAL A 122 -23.08 -49.64 -30.61
N SER A 123 -24.10 -50.23 -31.22
CA SER A 123 -23.97 -50.80 -32.56
C SER A 123 -23.64 -49.72 -33.60
N GLU A 124 -22.78 -50.05 -34.56
CA GLU A 124 -22.60 -49.28 -35.80
C GLU A 124 -23.95 -48.96 -36.46
N THR A 125 -24.82 -49.98 -36.53
CA THR A 125 -26.15 -49.89 -37.13
C THR A 125 -27.17 -49.07 -36.32
N LEU A 126 -26.80 -48.54 -35.13
CA LEU A 126 -27.68 -47.66 -34.36
C LEU A 126 -28.02 -46.39 -35.19
N GLN A 127 -29.28 -46.30 -35.60
CA GLN A 127 -29.85 -45.15 -36.26
C GLN A 127 -30.40 -44.15 -35.24
N ALA A 128 -30.52 -42.89 -35.64
CA ALA A 128 -31.32 -41.92 -34.91
C ALA A 128 -32.81 -42.31 -34.99
N ASP A 129 -33.57 -42.04 -33.92
CA ASP A 129 -35.02 -42.18 -33.91
C ASP A 129 -35.65 -41.32 -35.04
N PRO A 130 -36.40 -41.91 -35.99
CA PRO A 130 -36.99 -41.17 -37.11
C PRO A 130 -37.96 -40.05 -36.70
N ALA A 131 -38.53 -40.10 -35.49
CA ALA A 131 -39.41 -39.07 -34.98
C ALA A 131 -38.63 -37.84 -34.49
N THR A 132 -37.59 -38.03 -33.67
CA THR A 132 -36.86 -36.93 -33.01
C THR A 132 -35.53 -36.54 -33.66
N GLY A 133 -34.89 -37.43 -34.42
CA GLY A 133 -33.52 -37.25 -34.92
C GLY A 133 -32.43 -37.45 -33.86
N LEU A 134 -32.78 -38.03 -32.71
CA LEU A 134 -31.89 -38.26 -31.56
C LEU A 134 -31.60 -39.76 -31.38
N TYR A 135 -30.53 -40.11 -30.68
CA TYR A 135 -30.15 -41.51 -30.45
C TYR A 135 -30.75 -42.05 -29.15
N LEU A 136 -31.67 -43.00 -29.24
CA LEU A 136 -32.29 -43.65 -28.08
C LEU A 136 -31.46 -44.86 -27.64
N VAL A 137 -30.82 -44.78 -26.47
CA VAL A 137 -30.00 -45.85 -25.88
C VAL A 137 -30.46 -46.11 -24.45
N SER A 138 -30.84 -47.36 -24.15
CA SER A 138 -31.29 -47.79 -22.82
C SER A 138 -32.38 -46.91 -22.18
N GLY A 139 -33.30 -46.39 -23.00
CA GLY A 139 -34.41 -45.52 -22.56
C GLY A 139 -34.06 -44.03 -22.38
N LYS A 140 -32.83 -43.62 -22.67
CA LYS A 140 -32.35 -42.23 -22.66
C LYS A 140 -32.07 -41.73 -24.08
N TYR A 141 -32.35 -40.46 -24.35
CA TYR A 141 -31.97 -39.82 -25.62
C TYR A 141 -30.60 -39.14 -25.51
N TYR A 142 -29.83 -39.24 -26.58
CA TYR A 142 -28.51 -38.61 -26.74
C TYR A 142 -28.50 -37.75 -28.01
N SER A 143 -27.82 -36.59 -27.96
CA SER A 143 -27.75 -35.70 -29.13
C SER A 143 -26.99 -36.32 -30.30
N ASP A 144 -25.89 -37.01 -30.02
CA ASP A 144 -24.89 -37.39 -31.02
C ASP A 144 -24.30 -38.78 -30.73
N LYS A 145 -23.91 -39.50 -31.79
CA LYS A 145 -23.19 -40.79 -31.77
C LYS A 145 -21.79 -40.55 -32.33
N SER A 146 -20.76 -40.98 -31.62
CA SER A 146 -19.35 -40.82 -32.01
C SER A 146 -18.70 -42.18 -32.33
N SER A 147 -17.55 -42.15 -33.01
CA SER A 147 -16.62 -43.29 -33.18
C SER A 147 -15.32 -43.01 -32.43
N THR A 148 -14.65 -44.08 -31.97
CA THR A 148 -13.24 -44.06 -31.57
C THR A 148 -12.45 -44.92 -32.56
N GLU A 149 -11.25 -44.48 -32.93
CA GLU A 149 -10.48 -44.99 -34.07
C GLU A 149 -9.06 -45.38 -33.66
N ILE A 150 -8.40 -46.21 -34.47
CA ILE A 150 -7.00 -46.62 -34.28
C ILE A 150 -6.24 -46.50 -35.61
N GLU A 151 -4.95 -46.14 -35.54
CA GLU A 151 -4.08 -46.06 -36.72
C GLU A 151 -3.95 -47.44 -37.39
N ASP A 152 -4.33 -47.51 -38.66
CA ASP A 152 -4.31 -48.68 -39.55
C ASP A 152 -3.24 -48.50 -40.64
N GLY A 153 -2.10 -47.91 -40.24
CA GLY A 153 -0.96 -47.60 -41.10
C GLY A 153 -1.09 -46.25 -41.81
N LYS A 154 -0.42 -46.16 -42.98
CA LYS A 154 -0.49 -45.01 -43.87
C LYS A 154 -1.23 -45.36 -45.16
N ASP A 155 -1.93 -44.40 -45.75
CA ASP A 155 -2.44 -44.52 -47.11
C ASP A 155 -1.33 -44.32 -48.15
N GLU A 156 -1.69 -44.39 -49.44
CA GLU A 156 -0.76 -44.30 -50.57
C GLU A 156 -0.07 -42.92 -50.68
N ASP A 157 -0.67 -41.87 -50.08
CA ASP A 157 -0.15 -40.51 -50.03
C ASP A 157 0.65 -40.21 -48.72
N GLY A 158 0.69 -41.17 -47.78
CA GLY A 158 1.44 -41.07 -46.53
C GLY A 158 0.69 -40.43 -45.36
N TYR A 159 -0.62 -40.17 -45.48
CA TYR A 159 -1.46 -39.72 -44.38
C TYR A 159 -1.80 -40.90 -43.45
N THR A 160 -2.10 -40.60 -42.18
CA THR A 160 -2.54 -41.62 -41.23
C THR A 160 -3.89 -42.18 -41.67
N LYS A 161 -3.92 -43.47 -41.98
CA LYS A 161 -5.16 -44.21 -42.20
C LYS A 161 -5.73 -44.60 -40.85
N TRP A 162 -7.01 -44.35 -40.63
CA TRP A 162 -7.70 -44.68 -39.39
C TRP A 162 -8.73 -45.78 -39.61
N LYS A 163 -8.92 -46.60 -38.58
CA LYS A 163 -9.89 -47.68 -38.55
C LYS A 163 -10.78 -47.54 -37.32
N ILE A 164 -12.08 -47.48 -37.54
CA ILE A 164 -13.08 -47.42 -36.47
C ILE A 164 -12.98 -48.67 -35.60
N LEU A 165 -12.82 -48.46 -34.30
CA LEU A 165 -12.66 -49.47 -33.28
C LEU A 165 -14.00 -49.75 -32.56
N ALA A 166 -14.78 -48.71 -32.28
CA ALA A 166 -16.15 -48.81 -31.75
C ALA A 166 -16.95 -47.52 -31.96
N TYR A 167 -18.29 -47.62 -31.89
CA TYR A 167 -19.20 -46.48 -31.78
C TYR A 167 -19.71 -46.32 -30.34
N TYR A 168 -19.99 -45.10 -29.91
CA TYR A 168 -20.44 -44.80 -28.54
C TYR A 168 -21.34 -43.56 -28.43
N VAL A 169 -21.99 -43.44 -27.27
CA VAL A 169 -22.66 -42.22 -26.78
C VAL A 169 -22.14 -41.89 -25.38
N CYS A 170 -22.07 -40.60 -25.04
CA CYS A 170 -21.54 -40.10 -23.77
C CYS A 170 -22.62 -39.49 -22.86
N GLU A 171 -22.49 -39.62 -21.53
CA GLU A 171 -23.46 -39.08 -20.57
C GLU A 171 -23.60 -37.54 -20.63
N ASN A 172 -22.53 -36.79 -20.95
CA ASN A 172 -22.63 -35.34 -21.17
C ASN A 172 -23.49 -34.94 -22.39
N ASN A 173 -23.80 -35.89 -23.28
CA ASN A 173 -24.70 -35.73 -24.42
C ASN A 173 -26.12 -36.26 -24.14
N GLU A 174 -26.45 -36.67 -22.91
CA GLU A 174 -27.83 -37.02 -22.52
C GLU A 174 -28.74 -35.79 -22.61
N VAL A 175 -29.85 -35.91 -23.36
CA VAL A 175 -30.76 -34.81 -23.69
C VAL A 175 -32.21 -35.14 -23.37
N GLU A 176 -32.98 -34.10 -23.02
CA GLU A 176 -34.43 -34.18 -22.92
C GLU A 176 -35.07 -33.58 -24.20
N PRO A 177 -35.85 -34.36 -24.99
CA PRO A 177 -36.63 -33.81 -26.09
C PRO A 177 -37.74 -32.89 -25.55
N LEU A 178 -37.74 -31.62 -25.95
CA LEU A 178 -38.65 -30.59 -25.46
C LEU A 178 -39.93 -30.48 -26.30
N GLY A 179 -39.85 -30.74 -27.60
CA GLY A 179 -40.97 -30.70 -28.54
C GLY A 179 -40.51 -30.50 -29.99
N THR A 180 -41.36 -29.91 -30.82
CA THR A 180 -41.04 -29.50 -32.20
C THR A 180 -41.61 -28.11 -32.51
N VAL A 181 -41.17 -27.50 -33.60
CA VAL A 181 -41.66 -26.22 -34.12
C VAL A 181 -42.19 -26.43 -35.53
N SER A 182 -43.49 -26.17 -35.73
CA SER A 182 -44.13 -26.33 -37.04
C SER A 182 -43.60 -25.32 -38.05
N GLY A 183 -43.17 -25.80 -39.21
CA GLY A 183 -42.68 -24.98 -40.32
C GLY A 183 -41.55 -25.66 -41.10
N GLU A 184 -41.12 -24.99 -42.15
CA GLU A 184 -39.97 -25.36 -42.99
C GLU A 184 -39.04 -24.16 -43.12
N PHE A 185 -37.74 -24.38 -42.92
CA PHE A 185 -36.76 -23.33 -42.66
C PHE A 185 -35.58 -23.37 -43.64
N SER A 186 -34.94 -22.22 -43.82
CA SER A 186 -33.84 -22.01 -44.77
C SER A 186 -32.50 -22.67 -44.40
N THR A 187 -32.34 -23.16 -43.17
CA THR A 187 -31.09 -23.72 -42.65
C THR A 187 -31.34 -24.87 -41.68
N GLU A 188 -30.40 -25.82 -41.60
CA GLU A 188 -30.39 -26.87 -40.58
C GLU A 188 -29.80 -26.42 -39.24
N TYR A 189 -28.94 -25.40 -39.24
CA TYR A 189 -28.17 -25.00 -38.07
C TYR A 189 -28.93 -24.01 -37.18
N TYR A 190 -29.28 -24.47 -35.98
CA TYR A 190 -29.75 -23.60 -34.90
C TYR A 190 -28.58 -23.06 -34.07
N TYR A 191 -28.54 -21.76 -33.87
CA TYR A 191 -27.62 -21.06 -32.96
C TYR A 191 -28.35 -19.90 -32.28
N ASN A 192 -28.24 -19.79 -30.95
CA ASN A 192 -28.89 -18.71 -30.21
C ASN A 192 -28.21 -17.36 -30.52
N GLY A 193 -28.99 -16.37 -30.94
CA GLY A 193 -28.47 -15.09 -31.46
C GLY A 193 -28.30 -15.05 -32.98
N SER A 194 -28.57 -16.15 -33.70
CA SER A 194 -28.70 -16.15 -35.16
C SER A 194 -29.97 -15.41 -35.60
N THR A 195 -29.89 -14.70 -36.72
CA THR A 195 -31.04 -14.05 -37.38
C THR A 195 -31.83 -14.98 -38.29
N SER A 196 -31.47 -16.26 -38.41
CA SER A 196 -32.16 -17.23 -39.27
C SER A 196 -33.64 -17.42 -38.90
N ASP A 197 -34.45 -17.77 -39.90
CA ASP A 197 -35.88 -18.08 -39.74
C ASP A 197 -36.11 -19.23 -38.73
N LEU A 198 -35.26 -20.26 -38.77
CA LEU A 198 -35.23 -21.34 -37.77
C LEU A 198 -34.99 -20.80 -36.35
N ALA A 199 -33.94 -19.99 -36.15
CA ALA A 199 -33.59 -19.48 -34.83
C ALA A 199 -34.67 -18.57 -34.25
N GLN A 200 -35.26 -17.69 -35.09
CA GLN A 200 -36.39 -16.85 -34.69
C GLN A 200 -37.62 -17.68 -34.28
N ALA A 201 -37.99 -18.71 -35.06
CA ALA A 201 -39.14 -19.56 -34.76
C ALA A 201 -38.95 -20.38 -33.47
N VAL A 202 -37.77 -20.98 -33.28
CA VAL A 202 -37.42 -21.75 -32.08
C VAL A 202 -37.36 -20.85 -30.84
N ASN A 203 -36.69 -19.69 -30.93
CA ASN A 203 -36.57 -18.75 -29.81
C ASN A 203 -37.92 -18.12 -29.44
N LYS A 204 -38.83 -17.90 -30.39
CA LYS A 204 -40.18 -17.41 -30.12
C LYS A 204 -41.02 -18.38 -29.28
N VAL A 205 -40.83 -19.69 -29.45
CA VAL A 205 -41.57 -20.73 -28.68
C VAL A 205 -40.91 -20.95 -27.32
N TYR A 206 -39.60 -21.22 -27.32
CA TYR A 206 -38.89 -21.72 -26.15
C TYR A 206 -38.06 -20.67 -25.41
N GLY A 207 -37.62 -19.63 -26.09
CA GLY A 207 -36.75 -18.60 -25.51
C GLY A 207 -37.48 -17.68 -24.54
N ARG A 208 -36.73 -17.17 -23.56
CA ARG A 208 -37.14 -16.11 -22.63
C ARG A 208 -36.09 -15.02 -22.63
N GLN A 209 -36.53 -13.81 -22.96
CA GLN A 209 -35.69 -12.62 -22.98
C GLN A 209 -35.38 -12.16 -21.55
N LEU A 210 -34.16 -11.65 -21.36
CA LEU A 210 -33.81 -10.89 -20.15
C LEU A 210 -34.18 -9.41 -20.31
N ASP A 211 -34.05 -8.90 -21.53
CA ASP A 211 -34.56 -7.59 -21.96
C ASP A 211 -35.44 -7.74 -23.21
N THR A 212 -36.62 -7.14 -23.19
CA THR A 212 -37.50 -7.04 -24.37
C THR A 212 -36.97 -6.10 -25.46
N VAL A 213 -36.01 -5.22 -25.14
CA VAL A 213 -35.43 -4.23 -26.06
C VAL A 213 -34.25 -4.81 -26.85
N SER A 214 -33.31 -5.52 -26.20
CA SER A 214 -32.14 -6.09 -26.87
C SER A 214 -32.47 -7.26 -27.81
N GLY A 215 -33.62 -7.91 -27.60
CA GLY A 215 -34.03 -9.10 -28.33
C GLY A 215 -33.38 -10.40 -27.84
N GLU A 216 -32.38 -10.33 -26.94
CA GLU A 216 -31.55 -11.48 -26.56
C GLU A 216 -32.25 -12.45 -25.60
N TYR A 217 -32.24 -13.72 -25.98
CA TYR A 217 -32.82 -14.83 -25.22
C TYR A 217 -31.78 -15.42 -24.25
N GLY A 218 -31.84 -15.00 -22.98
CA GLY A 218 -30.87 -15.40 -21.96
C GLY A 218 -31.13 -16.75 -21.29
N TYR A 219 -32.34 -17.32 -21.44
CA TYR A 219 -32.65 -18.69 -21.06
C TYR A 219 -33.83 -19.24 -21.87
N PHE A 220 -34.07 -20.53 -21.76
CA PHE A 220 -35.15 -21.25 -22.44
C PHE A 220 -36.08 -21.91 -21.42
N GLU A 221 -37.35 -22.05 -21.74
CA GLU A 221 -38.36 -22.63 -20.86
C GLU A 221 -39.25 -23.62 -21.63
N ALA A 222 -39.34 -24.85 -21.13
CA ALA A 222 -40.16 -25.92 -21.71
C ALA A 222 -40.59 -26.89 -20.61
N LYS A 223 -41.84 -27.39 -20.68
CA LYS A 223 -42.38 -28.40 -19.74
C LYS A 223 -42.24 -28.02 -18.25
N GLY A 224 -42.25 -26.73 -17.92
CA GLY A 224 -42.05 -26.22 -16.56
C GLY A 224 -40.59 -26.22 -16.06
N LYS A 225 -39.64 -26.59 -16.91
CA LYS A 225 -38.18 -26.51 -16.66
C LYS A 225 -37.56 -25.33 -17.39
N MET A 226 -36.41 -24.89 -16.92
CA MET A 226 -35.63 -23.80 -17.50
C MET A 226 -34.23 -24.29 -17.87
N TYR A 227 -33.64 -23.76 -18.95
CA TYR A 227 -32.34 -24.18 -19.49
C TYR A 227 -31.49 -22.99 -19.94
N THR A 228 -30.16 -23.06 -19.82
CA THR A 228 -29.26 -22.04 -20.40
C THR A 228 -29.15 -22.11 -21.91
N SER A 229 -29.33 -23.29 -22.51
CA SER A 229 -29.28 -23.49 -23.96
C SER A 229 -30.05 -24.74 -24.39
N ILE A 230 -30.47 -24.72 -25.66
CA ILE A 230 -31.19 -25.79 -26.36
C ILE A 230 -30.47 -26.12 -27.68
N GLY A 231 -30.73 -27.30 -28.22
CA GLY A 231 -30.33 -27.72 -29.56
C GLY A 231 -31.53 -28.14 -30.39
N VAL A 232 -31.31 -28.32 -31.70
CA VAL A 232 -32.36 -28.67 -32.67
C VAL A 232 -31.83 -29.76 -33.60
N LYS A 233 -32.64 -30.79 -33.85
CA LYS A 233 -32.44 -31.72 -34.98
C LYS A 233 -33.47 -31.41 -36.05
N THR A 234 -33.03 -31.34 -37.29
CA THR A 234 -33.84 -31.06 -38.48
C THR A 234 -33.82 -32.27 -39.43
N ALA A 235 -34.65 -32.23 -40.46
CA ALA A 235 -34.59 -33.13 -41.60
C ALA A 235 -34.86 -32.35 -42.89
N TRP A 236 -34.15 -32.68 -43.97
CA TRP A 236 -34.37 -32.13 -45.30
C TRP A 236 -35.73 -32.56 -45.87
N VAL A 237 -36.38 -31.66 -46.60
CA VAL A 237 -37.66 -31.85 -47.28
C VAL A 237 -37.45 -31.65 -48.77
N GLU A 238 -37.32 -32.76 -49.51
CA GLU A 238 -36.98 -32.77 -50.94
C GLU A 238 -38.00 -32.03 -51.83
N THR A 239 -39.24 -31.88 -51.38
CA THR A 239 -40.30 -31.22 -52.17
C THR A 239 -40.23 -29.69 -52.13
N THR A 240 -39.46 -29.09 -51.22
CA THR A 240 -39.44 -27.64 -50.97
C THR A 240 -38.04 -27.06 -50.78
N ASP A 241 -36.99 -27.88 -50.86
CA ASP A 241 -35.58 -27.53 -50.63
C ASP A 241 -35.34 -26.81 -49.28
N LYS A 242 -35.96 -27.34 -48.21
CA LYS A 242 -35.95 -26.75 -46.86
C LYS A 242 -35.79 -27.79 -45.76
N TYR A 243 -35.58 -27.31 -44.53
CA TYR A 243 -35.45 -28.13 -43.33
C TYR A 243 -36.69 -28.05 -42.43
N ALA A 244 -37.27 -29.19 -42.07
CA ALA A 244 -38.31 -29.28 -41.04
C ALA A 244 -37.70 -29.67 -39.69
N VAL A 245 -38.23 -29.14 -38.57
CA VAL A 245 -37.75 -29.48 -37.22
C VAL A 245 -38.28 -30.86 -36.80
N LYS A 246 -37.36 -31.79 -36.53
CA LYS A 246 -37.67 -33.10 -35.94
C LYS A 246 -37.83 -32.99 -34.43
N SER A 247 -36.86 -32.38 -33.76
CA SER A 247 -36.96 -32.07 -32.34
C SER A 247 -36.19 -30.81 -31.94
N VAL A 248 -36.72 -30.12 -30.93
CA VAL A 248 -35.96 -29.22 -30.06
C VAL A 248 -35.65 -29.99 -28.79
N TYR A 249 -34.42 -29.92 -28.30
CA TYR A 249 -33.94 -30.66 -27.13
C TYR A 249 -33.07 -29.78 -26.22
N ALA A 250 -32.90 -30.17 -24.97
CA ALA A 250 -31.90 -29.57 -24.08
C ALA A 250 -30.95 -30.63 -23.53
N ARG A 251 -29.65 -30.31 -23.42
CA ARG A 251 -28.73 -31.15 -22.63
C ARG A 251 -29.11 -31.07 -21.16
N LYS A 252 -29.12 -32.22 -20.49
CA LYS A 252 -29.60 -32.36 -19.12
C LYS A 252 -28.84 -31.47 -18.12
N ASN A 253 -27.54 -31.34 -18.30
CA ASN A 253 -26.65 -30.50 -17.49
C ASN A 253 -26.90 -28.97 -17.65
N ASN A 254 -27.63 -28.54 -18.69
CA ASN A 254 -28.01 -27.14 -18.91
C ASN A 254 -29.31 -26.74 -18.18
N GLU A 255 -30.00 -27.66 -17.49
CA GLU A 255 -31.19 -27.34 -16.68
C GLU A 255 -30.82 -26.43 -15.49
N ILE A 256 -31.59 -25.37 -15.27
CA ILE A 256 -31.34 -24.34 -14.25
C ILE A 256 -32.55 -24.07 -13.35
N SER A 257 -32.27 -23.56 -12.15
CA SER A 257 -33.26 -23.06 -11.21
C SER A 257 -32.84 -21.71 -10.64
N PHE A 258 -33.76 -20.73 -10.70
CA PHE A 258 -33.60 -19.45 -10.02
C PHE A 258 -33.82 -19.55 -8.50
N ALA A 259 -34.57 -20.58 -8.04
CA ALA A 259 -34.83 -20.82 -6.61
C ALA A 259 -33.70 -21.59 -5.92
N ASN A 260 -33.00 -22.46 -6.65
CA ASN A 260 -31.88 -23.23 -6.09
C ASN A 260 -30.60 -22.39 -6.06
N LYS A 261 -29.69 -22.77 -5.17
CA LYS A 261 -28.36 -22.19 -4.98
C LYS A 261 -27.38 -23.28 -4.55
N TYR A 262 -26.10 -23.13 -4.86
CA TYR A 262 -25.06 -24.04 -4.35
C TYR A 262 -24.76 -23.69 -2.90
N GLN A 263 -24.53 -24.71 -2.07
CA GLN A 263 -24.15 -24.50 -0.67
C GLN A 263 -22.63 -24.55 -0.55
N CYS A 264 -22.06 -23.53 0.08
CA CYS A 264 -20.63 -23.38 0.31
C CYS A 264 -20.34 -23.54 1.79
N ILE A 265 -19.68 -24.63 2.18
CA ILE A 265 -19.33 -24.90 3.57
C ILE A 265 -17.87 -24.53 3.77
N GLN A 266 -17.59 -23.73 4.79
CA GLN A 266 -16.25 -23.36 5.22
C GLN A 266 -16.01 -23.84 6.65
N TRP A 267 -14.75 -24.10 7.01
CA TRP A 267 -14.36 -24.50 8.37
C TRP A 267 -13.13 -23.72 8.85
N ASN A 268 -12.68 -23.99 10.07
CA ASN A 268 -11.42 -23.45 10.57
C ASN A 268 -10.25 -24.36 10.15
N ALA A 269 -9.15 -23.75 9.69
CA ALA A 269 -7.93 -24.46 9.36
C ALA A 269 -7.40 -25.29 10.56
N VAL A 270 -7.07 -26.55 10.33
CA VAL A 270 -6.36 -27.39 11.29
C VAL A 270 -4.86 -27.08 11.20
N THR A 271 -4.33 -26.39 12.21
CA THR A 271 -2.98 -25.81 12.19
C THR A 271 -1.88 -26.73 12.76
N ASN A 272 -2.14 -28.03 12.95
CA ASN A 272 -1.21 -29.00 13.53
C ASN A 272 -0.21 -29.55 12.48
N GLN A 273 0.57 -28.67 11.85
CA GLN A 273 1.59 -29.04 10.86
C GLN A 273 2.90 -29.58 11.49
N THR A 274 2.88 -30.01 12.75
CA THR A 274 4.06 -30.53 13.49
C THR A 274 4.19 -32.04 13.45
N GLU A 275 3.23 -32.75 12.87
CA GLU A 275 3.29 -34.19 12.68
C GLU A 275 4.32 -34.57 11.60
N VAL A 276 4.99 -35.71 11.78
CA VAL A 276 5.93 -36.28 10.81
C VAL A 276 5.55 -37.71 10.43
N ASP A 277 5.97 -38.17 9.25
CA ASP A 277 5.87 -39.58 8.84
C ASP A 277 6.88 -40.47 9.60
N SER A 278 6.85 -41.77 9.32
CA SER A 278 7.77 -42.76 9.91
C SER A 278 9.25 -42.57 9.53
N LYS A 279 9.56 -41.62 8.64
CA LYS A 279 10.91 -41.25 8.19
C LYS A 279 11.31 -39.84 8.64
N GLY A 280 10.46 -39.14 9.41
CA GLY A 280 10.72 -37.81 9.94
C GLY A 280 10.37 -36.64 8.99
N LYS A 281 9.68 -36.88 7.88
CA LYS A 281 9.23 -35.84 6.94
C LYS A 281 7.92 -35.22 7.45
N TYR A 282 7.84 -33.88 7.48
CA TYR A 282 6.64 -33.16 7.90
C TYR A 282 5.42 -33.51 7.06
N LEU A 283 4.29 -33.76 7.72
CA LEU A 283 3.00 -33.99 7.11
C LEU A 283 2.29 -32.66 6.83
N GLN A 284 1.79 -32.51 5.60
CA GLN A 284 0.87 -31.45 5.23
C GLN A 284 -0.55 -31.79 5.70
N VAL A 285 -1.40 -30.78 5.88
CA VAL A 285 -2.80 -30.95 6.31
C VAL A 285 -3.72 -30.56 5.16
N GLY A 286 -4.69 -31.42 4.87
CA GLY A 286 -5.82 -31.20 3.97
C GLY A 286 -7.11 -31.67 4.62
N TYR A 287 -8.19 -31.76 3.84
CA TYR A 287 -9.53 -32.06 4.37
C TYR A 287 -10.31 -32.99 3.44
N GLN A 288 -11.11 -33.85 4.06
CA GLN A 288 -12.14 -34.65 3.41
C GLN A 288 -13.51 -34.19 3.88
N VAL A 289 -14.50 -34.24 3.00
CA VAL A 289 -15.85 -33.74 3.22
C VAL A 289 -16.86 -34.86 2.94
N ARG A 290 -17.90 -34.93 3.76
CA ARG A 290 -19.11 -35.72 3.53
C ARG A 290 -20.32 -34.81 3.34
N VAL A 291 -21.19 -35.24 2.44
CA VAL A 291 -22.53 -34.69 2.23
C VAL A 291 -23.51 -35.84 2.32
N GLU A 292 -24.47 -35.77 3.25
CA GLU A 292 -25.41 -36.87 3.54
C GLU A 292 -24.73 -38.25 3.67
N ASP A 293 -23.73 -38.33 4.56
CA ASP A 293 -22.91 -39.52 4.86
C ASP A 293 -22.02 -40.04 3.72
N LYS A 294 -22.06 -39.44 2.52
CA LYS A 294 -21.26 -39.83 1.36
C LYS A 294 -20.01 -38.96 1.22
N ASP A 295 -18.85 -39.59 1.09
CA ASP A 295 -17.58 -38.91 0.76
C ASP A 295 -17.69 -38.29 -0.64
N VAL A 296 -17.14 -37.08 -0.84
CA VAL A 296 -17.18 -36.37 -2.14
C VAL A 296 -15.82 -36.34 -2.84
N ASN A 297 -15.86 -36.25 -4.17
CA ASN A 297 -14.67 -35.96 -4.97
C ASN A 297 -14.13 -34.55 -4.66
N LEU A 298 -12.80 -34.41 -4.62
CA LEU A 298 -12.07 -33.20 -4.21
C LEU A 298 -10.74 -33.12 -4.98
N ASP A 299 -10.11 -31.94 -4.95
CA ASP A 299 -9.08 -31.50 -5.91
C ASP A 299 -7.81 -32.37 -5.98
N TYR A 300 -7.49 -33.13 -4.93
CA TYR A 300 -6.26 -33.94 -4.85
C TYR A 300 -6.59 -35.39 -4.54
N VAL A 301 -5.98 -36.32 -5.27
CA VAL A 301 -6.12 -37.77 -5.06
C VAL A 301 -4.85 -38.37 -4.45
N ALA A 302 -5.02 -39.22 -3.44
CA ALA A 302 -3.98 -40.04 -2.84
C ALA A 302 -4.28 -41.54 -3.01
N ALA A 303 -3.24 -42.32 -3.30
CA ALA A 303 -3.34 -43.78 -3.33
C ALA A 303 -3.45 -44.35 -1.91
N ASN A 304 -4.36 -45.31 -1.70
CA ASN A 304 -4.62 -45.95 -0.41
C ASN A 304 -4.88 -47.46 -0.60
N GLY A 305 -3.80 -48.24 -0.69
CA GLY A 305 -3.89 -49.68 -0.98
C GLY A 305 -4.42 -49.90 -2.40
N SER A 306 -5.49 -50.68 -2.53
CA SER A 306 -6.18 -50.96 -3.81
C SER A 306 -7.24 -49.93 -4.20
N GLY A 307 -7.34 -48.80 -3.49
CA GLY A 307 -8.33 -47.76 -3.74
C GLY A 307 -7.76 -46.35 -3.62
N PHE A 308 -8.57 -45.36 -3.96
CA PHE A 308 -8.19 -43.94 -3.95
C PHE A 308 -8.94 -43.17 -2.88
N GLN A 309 -8.32 -42.10 -2.38
CA GLN A 309 -8.95 -41.14 -1.49
C GLN A 309 -8.71 -39.72 -2.00
N THR A 310 -9.79 -38.98 -2.21
CA THR A 310 -9.76 -37.55 -2.54
C THR A 310 -9.60 -36.71 -1.27
N PHE A 311 -9.06 -35.50 -1.40
CA PHE A 311 -9.00 -34.47 -0.36
C PHE A 311 -8.80 -33.08 -1.00
N THR A 312 -9.16 -32.02 -0.28
CA THR A 312 -8.81 -30.63 -0.65
C THR A 312 -7.75 -30.06 0.29
N LYS A 313 -7.02 -29.04 -0.17
CA LYS A 313 -6.11 -28.24 0.67
C LYS A 313 -6.80 -27.00 1.25
N ASP A 314 -7.94 -26.62 0.70
CA ASP A 314 -8.67 -25.40 1.08
C ASP A 314 -9.56 -25.62 2.31
N THR A 315 -9.93 -24.52 2.96
CA THR A 315 -10.81 -24.55 4.15
C THR A 315 -12.28 -24.33 3.80
N GLY A 316 -12.69 -24.79 2.61
CA GLY A 316 -14.06 -24.75 2.16
C GLY A 316 -14.36 -25.73 1.02
N TYR A 317 -15.64 -25.95 0.77
CA TYR A 317 -16.18 -26.82 -0.27
C TYR A 317 -17.50 -26.23 -0.78
N THR A 318 -17.68 -26.22 -2.11
CA THR A 318 -18.94 -25.83 -2.76
C THR A 318 -19.60 -27.07 -3.32
N THR A 319 -20.89 -27.26 -3.02
CA THR A 319 -21.63 -28.43 -3.51
C THR A 319 -21.74 -28.46 -5.03
N VAL A 320 -21.56 -29.64 -5.61
CA VAL A 320 -21.83 -29.89 -7.04
C VAL A 320 -23.31 -29.75 -7.36
N SER A 321 -24.19 -30.30 -6.50
CA SER A 321 -25.64 -30.15 -6.59
C SER A 321 -26.12 -28.80 -6.03
N SER A 322 -27.20 -28.26 -6.61
CA SER A 322 -27.88 -27.06 -6.11
C SER A 322 -29.12 -27.42 -5.29
N TYR A 323 -29.44 -26.60 -4.29
CA TYR A 323 -30.49 -26.87 -3.31
C TYR A 323 -31.46 -25.68 -3.18
N PRO A 324 -32.77 -25.91 -2.97
CA PRO A 324 -33.71 -24.86 -2.60
C PRO A 324 -33.45 -24.34 -1.18
N SER A 325 -33.91 -23.12 -0.86
CA SER A 325 -33.75 -22.50 0.47
C SER A 325 -34.42 -23.25 1.63
N THR A 326 -35.33 -24.18 1.33
CA THR A 326 -35.98 -25.06 2.30
C THR A 326 -35.16 -26.32 2.64
N ALA A 327 -34.13 -26.64 1.84
CA ALA A 327 -33.32 -27.82 2.05
C ALA A 327 -32.47 -27.71 3.31
N LYS A 328 -32.40 -28.81 4.06
CA LYS A 328 -31.51 -28.99 5.22
C LYS A 328 -30.52 -30.07 4.85
N VAL A 329 -29.28 -29.68 4.57
CA VAL A 329 -28.23 -30.59 4.11
C VAL A 329 -27.19 -30.77 5.20
N LYS A 330 -26.83 -32.02 5.48
CA LYS A 330 -25.86 -32.44 6.50
C LYS A 330 -24.46 -32.53 5.91
N TYR A 331 -23.52 -31.86 6.56
CA TYR A 331 -22.10 -31.86 6.21
C TYR A 331 -21.24 -32.32 7.37
N GLU A 332 -20.21 -33.10 7.07
CA GLU A 332 -19.13 -33.43 8.00
C GLU A 332 -17.78 -33.21 7.32
N VAL A 333 -16.77 -32.79 8.08
CA VAL A 333 -15.42 -32.57 7.56
C VAL A 333 -14.41 -33.23 8.50
N ARG A 334 -13.39 -33.90 7.95
CA ARG A 334 -12.23 -34.40 8.72
C ARG A 334 -10.93 -33.90 8.12
N ALA A 335 -9.91 -33.74 8.95
CA ALA A 335 -8.56 -33.43 8.47
C ALA A 335 -7.86 -34.70 7.97
N VAL A 336 -7.09 -34.59 6.90
CA VAL A 336 -6.17 -35.62 6.41
C VAL A 336 -4.74 -35.10 6.48
N TYR A 337 -3.80 -35.99 6.84
CA TYR A 337 -2.39 -35.65 6.99
C TYR A 337 -1.62 -36.45 5.97
N TYR A 338 -0.94 -35.77 5.05
CA TYR A 338 -0.39 -36.37 3.85
C TYR A 338 1.05 -35.93 3.59
N THR A 339 1.75 -36.68 2.75
CA THR A 339 3.05 -36.28 2.19
C THR A 339 2.91 -35.98 0.70
N GLU A 340 3.72 -35.04 0.23
CA GLU A 340 3.89 -34.73 -1.20
C GLU A 340 5.26 -35.22 -1.64
N THR A 341 5.34 -35.91 -2.76
CA THR A 341 6.62 -36.29 -3.39
C THR A 341 6.59 -35.86 -4.85
N GLU A 342 7.46 -34.93 -5.21
CA GLU A 342 7.68 -34.53 -6.59
C GLU A 342 8.42 -35.66 -7.33
N VAL A 343 7.95 -36.00 -8.52
CA VAL A 343 8.55 -37.01 -9.38
C VAL A 343 9.23 -36.30 -10.55
N TYR A 344 10.46 -36.72 -10.83
CA TYR A 344 11.30 -36.22 -11.90
C TYR A 344 11.71 -37.37 -12.80
N GLU A 345 11.72 -37.14 -14.11
CA GLU A 345 12.28 -38.04 -15.10
C GLU A 345 13.54 -37.41 -15.71
N ASN A 346 14.50 -38.24 -16.12
CA ASN A 346 15.65 -37.78 -16.88
C ASN A 346 15.27 -37.68 -18.36
N LYS A 347 15.21 -36.46 -18.89
CA LYS A 347 15.04 -36.18 -20.32
C LYS A 347 16.35 -35.72 -20.94
N VAL A 348 16.44 -35.83 -22.26
CA VAL A 348 17.53 -35.24 -23.04
C VAL A 348 16.92 -34.15 -23.90
N ASN A 349 17.50 -32.94 -23.86
CA ASN A 349 17.06 -31.86 -24.73
C ASN A 349 17.51 -32.16 -26.17
N GLU A 350 16.55 -32.31 -27.08
CA GLU A 350 16.78 -32.83 -28.44
C GLU A 350 17.69 -31.93 -29.29
N GLU A 351 17.63 -30.61 -29.12
CA GLU A 351 18.49 -29.66 -29.83
C GLU A 351 19.96 -29.65 -29.35
N THR A 352 20.20 -29.95 -28.07
CA THR A 352 21.53 -29.79 -27.44
C THR A 352 22.19 -31.09 -26.98
N GLY A 353 21.47 -32.21 -27.03
CA GLY A 353 21.95 -33.53 -26.61
C GLY A 353 22.25 -33.65 -25.10
N LYS A 354 21.82 -32.68 -24.28
CA LYS A 354 22.16 -32.63 -22.85
C LYS A 354 21.05 -33.22 -21.97
N PRO A 355 21.38 -34.04 -20.96
CA PRO A 355 20.42 -34.52 -19.99
C PRO A 355 19.96 -33.39 -19.05
N TYR A 356 18.68 -33.40 -18.70
CA TYR A 356 18.08 -32.55 -17.68
C TYR A 356 16.94 -33.30 -16.97
N GLU A 357 16.71 -32.97 -15.70
CA GLU A 357 15.57 -33.51 -14.94
C GLU A 357 14.31 -32.70 -15.27
N SER A 358 13.28 -33.37 -15.79
CA SER A 358 11.95 -32.80 -16.05
C SER A 358 10.99 -33.26 -14.96
N LYS A 359 10.24 -32.32 -14.36
CA LYS A 359 9.22 -32.65 -13.36
C LYS A 359 8.00 -33.25 -14.07
N THR A 360 7.63 -34.48 -13.72
CA THR A 360 6.50 -35.22 -14.32
C THR A 360 5.22 -35.15 -13.49
N GLY A 361 5.31 -34.78 -12.21
CA GLY A 361 4.14 -34.58 -11.37
C GLY A 361 4.45 -34.60 -9.88
N THR A 362 3.39 -34.70 -9.08
CA THR A 362 3.46 -34.88 -7.62
C THR A 362 2.56 -36.04 -7.22
N THR A 363 3.08 -37.00 -6.46
CA THR A 363 2.27 -38.05 -5.82
C THR A 363 1.90 -37.63 -4.39
N TYR A 364 0.66 -37.91 -3.99
CA TYR A 364 0.16 -37.68 -2.64
C TYR A 364 -0.07 -39.00 -1.90
N THR A 365 0.32 -39.06 -0.63
CA THR A 365 0.07 -40.20 0.24
C THR A 365 -0.53 -39.72 1.55
N ILE A 366 -1.80 -40.07 1.82
CA ILE A 366 -2.43 -39.83 3.13
C ILE A 366 -1.82 -40.80 4.14
N VAL A 367 -1.19 -40.26 5.18
CA VAL A 367 -0.51 -41.01 6.25
C VAL A 367 -1.46 -41.28 7.41
N LYS A 368 -2.42 -40.38 7.69
CA LYS A 368 -3.46 -40.56 8.72
C LYS A 368 -4.63 -39.58 8.57
N THR A 369 -5.80 -39.95 9.09
CA THR A 369 -7.05 -39.18 9.02
C THR A 369 -7.62 -38.86 10.40
N GLY A 370 -8.31 -37.73 10.52
CA GLY A 370 -9.00 -37.30 11.74
C GLY A 370 -10.36 -37.95 11.93
N ALA A 371 -10.93 -37.76 13.13
CA ALA A 371 -12.36 -37.95 13.32
C ALA A 371 -13.14 -36.92 12.49
N TRP A 372 -14.31 -37.33 11.99
CA TRP A 372 -15.29 -36.43 11.40
C TRP A 372 -15.73 -35.35 12.41
N SER A 373 -16.02 -34.16 11.90
CA SER A 373 -16.61 -33.06 12.68
C SER A 373 -17.95 -33.48 13.29
N GLU A 374 -18.50 -32.67 14.20
CA GLU A 374 -19.94 -32.78 14.45
C GLU A 374 -20.72 -32.52 13.13
N PRO A 375 -21.84 -33.22 12.88
CA PRO A 375 -22.67 -32.96 11.72
C PRO A 375 -23.20 -31.53 11.71
N PHE A 376 -22.85 -30.77 10.67
CA PHE A 376 -23.34 -29.42 10.43
C PHE A 376 -24.53 -29.47 9.46
N THR A 377 -25.73 -29.24 9.96
CA THR A 377 -26.92 -29.08 9.12
C THR A 377 -27.04 -27.63 8.68
N TYR A 378 -26.91 -27.37 7.37
CA TYR A 378 -27.07 -26.03 6.82
C TYR A 378 -28.53 -25.74 6.44
N ALA A 379 -29.01 -24.55 6.80
CA ALA A 379 -30.32 -24.02 6.43
C ALA A 379 -30.25 -22.48 6.38
N TRP A 380 -30.45 -21.87 5.21
CA TRP A 380 -30.42 -20.40 5.02
C TRP A 380 -31.69 -19.90 4.30
N SER A 381 -32.37 -18.91 4.91
CA SER A 381 -33.41 -18.07 4.32
C SER A 381 -32.89 -16.71 3.80
N VAL A 382 -33.18 -16.33 2.54
CA VAL A 382 -32.77 -15.03 1.96
C VAL A 382 -33.32 -13.84 2.78
N PRO A 383 -32.49 -12.88 3.24
CA PRO A 383 -32.96 -11.71 3.99
C PRO A 383 -33.73 -10.74 3.08
N SER A 384 -34.91 -10.28 3.51
CA SER A 384 -35.68 -9.26 2.80
C SER A 384 -35.10 -7.85 2.99
N VAL A 385 -35.05 -7.06 1.92
CA VAL A 385 -34.53 -5.68 1.91
C VAL A 385 -35.69 -4.72 1.59
N PRO A 386 -36.03 -3.78 2.49
CA PRO A 386 -37.10 -2.81 2.23
C PRO A 386 -36.76 -1.85 1.09
N THR A 387 -37.77 -1.49 0.28
CA THR A 387 -37.68 -0.48 -0.78
C THR A 387 -37.20 0.87 -0.23
N VAL A 388 -36.28 1.53 -0.95
CA VAL A 388 -35.80 2.87 -0.57
C VAL A 388 -36.92 3.88 -0.73
N SER A 389 -37.13 4.72 0.29
CA SER A 389 -38.19 5.72 0.30
C SER A 389 -37.63 7.15 0.40
N GLY A 390 -38.41 8.12 -0.07
CA GLY A 390 -38.09 9.53 0.09
C GLY A 390 -36.94 10.02 -0.79
N LEU A 391 -36.64 9.34 -1.92
CA LEU A 391 -35.67 9.83 -2.89
C LEU A 391 -36.09 11.22 -3.40
N LYS A 392 -35.17 12.19 -3.33
CA LYS A 392 -35.37 13.59 -3.73
C LYS A 392 -34.11 14.15 -4.38
N TRP A 393 -34.30 15.02 -5.36
CA TRP A 393 -33.26 15.86 -5.95
C TRP A 393 -33.21 17.24 -5.29
N GLN A 394 -32.00 17.78 -5.11
CA GLN A 394 -31.78 19.19 -4.79
C GLN A 394 -30.62 19.76 -5.62
N LEU A 395 -30.90 20.79 -6.43
CA LEU A 395 -29.87 21.63 -7.03
C LEU A 395 -29.13 22.40 -5.92
N LYS A 396 -27.80 22.30 -5.85
CA LYS A 396 -26.97 22.99 -4.84
C LYS A 396 -26.36 24.27 -5.41
N LYS A 397 -25.91 24.23 -6.67
CA LYS A 397 -25.38 25.35 -7.47
C LYS A 397 -25.42 24.98 -8.96
N ALA A 398 -25.17 25.94 -9.86
CA ALA A 398 -25.02 25.62 -11.29
C ALA A 398 -23.97 24.50 -11.50
N GLY A 399 -24.30 23.51 -12.31
CA GLY A 399 -23.48 22.33 -12.57
C GLY A 399 -23.32 21.31 -11.44
N LYS A 400 -23.93 21.48 -10.25
CA LYS A 400 -23.86 20.51 -9.14
C LYS A 400 -25.14 20.40 -8.31
N GLY A 401 -25.60 19.18 -8.07
CA GLY A 401 -26.74 18.89 -7.20
C GLY A 401 -26.55 17.61 -6.40
N GLU A 402 -27.59 17.20 -5.69
CA GLU A 402 -27.54 16.09 -4.74
C GLU A 402 -28.85 15.30 -4.75
N LEU A 403 -28.72 13.98 -4.75
CA LEU A 403 -29.78 13.04 -4.42
C LEU A 403 -29.78 12.78 -2.92
N SER A 404 -30.94 12.66 -2.29
CA SER A 404 -31.08 12.30 -0.87
C SER A 404 -32.25 11.35 -0.66
N TRP A 405 -32.16 10.44 0.31
CA TRP A 405 -33.18 9.41 0.60
C TRP A 405 -33.23 9.03 2.08
N ASN A 406 -34.28 8.31 2.48
CA ASN A 406 -34.40 7.78 3.85
C ASN A 406 -33.52 6.53 4.03
N ALA A 407 -32.80 6.43 5.16
CA ALA A 407 -31.98 5.27 5.48
C ALA A 407 -32.79 3.97 5.54
N VAL A 408 -32.33 2.92 4.86
CA VAL A 408 -32.92 1.57 4.88
C VAL A 408 -32.28 0.72 5.96
N LYS A 409 -33.09 0.19 6.88
CA LYS A 409 -32.64 -0.63 8.00
C LYS A 409 -31.93 -1.90 7.51
N ASN A 410 -30.72 -2.14 8.03
CA ASN A 410 -29.83 -3.26 7.70
C ASN A 410 -29.26 -3.28 6.27
N ALA A 411 -29.42 -2.22 5.47
CA ALA A 411 -28.76 -2.14 4.16
C ALA A 411 -27.23 -2.21 4.31
N SER A 412 -26.56 -2.97 3.45
CA SER A 412 -25.11 -2.99 3.30
C SER A 412 -24.60 -1.87 2.38
N GLY A 413 -25.44 -1.45 1.43
CA GLY A 413 -25.18 -0.35 0.51
C GLY A 413 -26.40 0.00 -0.34
N TYR A 414 -26.22 0.96 -1.23
CA TYR A 414 -27.24 1.36 -2.21
C TYR A 414 -26.68 1.29 -3.62
N ARG A 415 -27.57 1.04 -4.58
CA ARG A 415 -27.30 1.04 -6.03
C ARG A 415 -28.13 2.14 -6.65
N ILE A 416 -27.46 3.14 -7.22
CA ILE A 416 -28.06 4.30 -7.87
C ILE A 416 -27.98 4.09 -9.38
N GLU A 417 -29.12 4.24 -10.04
CA GLU A 417 -29.20 4.19 -11.49
C GLU A 417 -29.74 5.50 -12.03
N TYR A 418 -29.35 5.83 -13.26
CA TYR A 418 -29.84 6.98 -13.99
C TYR A 418 -30.29 6.63 -15.40
N THR A 419 -31.09 7.50 -15.98
CA THR A 419 -31.34 7.53 -17.42
C THR A 419 -31.45 8.97 -17.89
N SER A 420 -31.08 9.20 -19.15
CA SER A 420 -30.84 10.52 -19.74
C SER A 420 -31.62 10.65 -21.05
N SER A 421 -32.28 11.80 -21.26
CA SER A 421 -33.07 12.05 -22.46
C SER A 421 -33.03 13.53 -22.91
N PRO A 422 -33.05 13.82 -24.22
CA PRO A 422 -33.18 15.19 -24.73
C PRO A 422 -34.60 15.77 -24.53
N THR A 423 -35.61 14.92 -24.35
CA THR A 423 -37.03 15.29 -24.15
C THR A 423 -37.58 14.74 -22.82
N PRO A 424 -38.66 15.34 -22.25
CA PRO A 424 -39.24 14.82 -21.02
C PRO A 424 -39.78 13.40 -21.19
N VAL A 425 -39.34 12.50 -20.33
CA VAL A 425 -39.87 11.14 -20.17
C VAL A 425 -40.88 11.12 -19.02
N THR A 426 -42.04 10.51 -19.25
CA THR A 426 -43.13 10.34 -18.26
C THR A 426 -43.49 8.88 -18.00
N ASP A 427 -43.10 7.97 -18.89
CA ASP A 427 -43.19 6.51 -18.70
C ASP A 427 -41.77 5.93 -18.75
N PHE A 428 -41.42 5.13 -17.75
CA PHE A 428 -40.10 4.51 -17.57
C PHE A 428 -40.12 2.99 -17.77
N SER A 429 -41.24 2.44 -18.26
CA SER A 429 -41.45 0.99 -18.44
C SER A 429 -40.51 0.32 -19.45
N SER A 430 -40.04 1.07 -20.44
CA SER A 430 -39.20 0.62 -21.57
C SER A 430 -37.88 1.37 -21.70
N VAL A 431 -37.45 2.06 -20.63
CA VAL A 431 -36.27 2.93 -20.64
C VAL A 431 -35.06 2.19 -20.09
N GLU A 432 -33.92 2.26 -20.78
CA GLU A 432 -32.64 1.73 -20.31
C GLU A 432 -32.06 2.61 -19.17
N TRP A 433 -31.44 1.95 -18.19
CA TRP A 433 -30.90 2.59 -16.98
C TRP A 433 -29.43 2.21 -16.76
N ASP A 434 -28.57 3.22 -16.78
CA ASP A 434 -27.16 3.11 -16.45
C ASP A 434 -26.93 3.07 -14.94
N GLU A 435 -25.93 2.31 -14.49
CA GLU A 435 -25.50 2.28 -13.09
C GLU A 435 -24.37 3.27 -12.81
N ILE A 436 -24.44 3.94 -11.66
CA ILE A 436 -23.30 4.69 -11.12
C ILE A 436 -22.36 3.71 -10.42
N ASN A 437 -21.16 3.52 -10.96
CA ASN A 437 -20.11 2.62 -10.43
C ASN A 437 -19.41 3.14 -9.14
N ASP A 438 -20.18 3.74 -8.22
CA ASP A 438 -19.71 4.20 -6.90
C ASP A 438 -20.24 3.29 -5.78
N ASN A 439 -19.36 2.86 -4.87
CA ASN A 439 -19.74 2.07 -3.70
C ASN A 439 -20.39 2.96 -2.61
N VAL A 440 -21.69 3.21 -2.73
CA VAL A 440 -22.48 3.95 -1.72
C VAL A 440 -22.76 3.07 -0.50
N SER A 441 -22.33 3.51 0.68
CA SER A 441 -22.42 2.76 1.94
C SER A 441 -23.86 2.66 2.45
N GLY A 442 -24.18 1.59 3.20
CA GLY A 442 -25.48 1.47 3.88
C GLY A 442 -25.74 2.56 4.93
N GLU A 443 -24.68 3.22 5.40
CA GLU A 443 -24.76 4.38 6.30
C GLU A 443 -25.02 5.71 5.56
N ASP A 444 -24.85 5.77 4.24
CA ASP A 444 -25.05 6.99 3.45
C ASP A 444 -26.55 7.23 3.15
N THR A 445 -26.93 8.50 3.07
CA THR A 445 -28.31 8.94 2.76
C THR A 445 -28.37 10.02 1.68
N HIS A 446 -27.25 10.27 1.01
CA HIS A 446 -27.11 11.27 -0.05
C HIS A 446 -26.02 10.91 -1.07
N TYR A 447 -26.14 11.41 -2.29
CA TYR A 447 -25.15 11.26 -3.36
C TYR A 447 -25.02 12.56 -4.18
N SER A 448 -23.79 12.99 -4.47
CA SER A 448 -23.51 14.23 -5.22
C SER A 448 -23.42 13.97 -6.72
N VAL A 449 -24.01 14.85 -7.54
CA VAL A 449 -24.08 14.74 -9.00
C VAL A 449 -23.49 16.01 -9.63
N SER A 450 -22.62 15.86 -10.64
CA SER A 450 -22.05 16.97 -11.43
C SER A 450 -22.55 16.99 -12.88
N ALA A 451 -22.33 18.10 -13.58
CA ALA A 451 -22.69 18.23 -14.99
C ALA A 451 -21.88 17.32 -15.93
N GLU A 452 -20.61 17.04 -15.60
CA GLU A 452 -19.76 16.10 -16.36
C GLU A 452 -20.41 14.72 -16.47
N SER A 453 -21.23 14.33 -15.49
CA SER A 453 -21.92 13.05 -15.49
C SER A 453 -23.00 12.93 -16.58
N TYR A 454 -23.56 14.01 -17.14
CA TYR A 454 -24.84 14.00 -17.89
C TYR A 454 -24.76 13.36 -19.31
N GLY A 455 -23.60 13.49 -19.98
CA GLY A 455 -23.36 12.93 -21.32
C GLY A 455 -24.21 13.50 -22.45
N ALA A 456 -24.03 12.96 -23.65
CA ALA A 456 -24.81 13.27 -24.85
C ALA A 456 -25.09 11.99 -25.65
N THR A 457 -26.28 11.88 -26.23
CA THR A 457 -26.69 10.72 -27.02
C THR A 457 -26.81 11.14 -28.48
N ASN A 458 -26.08 10.49 -29.40
CA ASN A 458 -26.04 10.83 -30.83
C ASN A 458 -25.73 12.32 -31.13
N GLY A 459 -24.90 12.96 -30.29
CA GLY A 459 -24.55 14.38 -30.42
C GLY A 459 -25.66 15.36 -29.99
N VAL A 460 -26.76 14.86 -29.41
CA VAL A 460 -27.82 15.68 -28.81
C VAL A 460 -27.67 15.68 -27.29
N GLU A 461 -27.76 16.86 -26.69
CA GLU A 461 -27.63 17.05 -25.25
C GLU A 461 -28.83 16.48 -24.48
N ASN A 462 -28.55 15.67 -23.46
CA ASN A 462 -29.56 15.11 -22.57
C ASN A 462 -30.03 16.14 -21.52
N ARG A 463 -31.09 16.89 -21.88
CA ARG A 463 -31.66 17.97 -21.06
C ARG A 463 -32.41 17.49 -19.81
N TYR A 464 -32.87 16.24 -19.81
CA TYR A 464 -33.60 15.64 -18.70
C TYR A 464 -32.84 14.43 -18.20
N ARG A 465 -32.60 14.37 -16.89
CA ARG A 465 -32.03 13.21 -16.25
C ARG A 465 -32.93 12.72 -15.14
N TYR A 466 -32.98 11.41 -15.00
CA TYR A 466 -33.85 10.72 -14.07
C TYR A 466 -33.02 9.76 -13.24
N TYR A 467 -33.33 9.65 -11.95
CA TYR A 467 -32.62 8.79 -11.02
C TYR A 467 -33.58 7.88 -10.28
N ARG A 468 -33.17 6.62 -10.05
CA ARG A 468 -33.82 5.67 -9.15
C ARG A 468 -32.76 4.99 -8.27
N ILE A 469 -33.16 4.52 -7.10
CA ILE A 469 -32.25 3.88 -6.15
C ILE A 469 -32.87 2.62 -5.55
N GLN A 470 -32.04 1.61 -5.28
CA GLN A 470 -32.41 0.42 -4.52
C GLN A 470 -31.35 0.13 -3.44
N ALA A 471 -31.77 -0.41 -2.30
CA ALA A 471 -30.86 -0.84 -1.24
C ALA A 471 -30.45 -2.30 -1.49
N TYR A 472 -29.29 -2.71 -0.96
CA TYR A 472 -28.88 -4.10 -1.00
C TYR A 472 -28.28 -4.60 0.31
N VAL A 473 -28.25 -5.92 0.49
CA VAL A 473 -27.54 -6.60 1.58
C VAL A 473 -26.60 -7.66 1.03
N TYR A 474 -25.43 -7.81 1.65
CA TYR A 474 -24.51 -8.89 1.29
C TYR A 474 -25.03 -10.25 1.78
N LEU A 475 -24.99 -11.24 0.89
CA LEU A 475 -25.41 -12.62 1.15
C LEU A 475 -24.23 -13.56 1.47
N ASN A 476 -22.99 -13.15 1.17
CA ASN A 476 -21.76 -13.88 1.49
C ASN A 476 -20.73 -12.99 2.19
N GLN A 477 -19.72 -13.60 2.83
CA GLN A 477 -18.67 -12.85 3.53
C GLN A 477 -17.73 -12.10 2.57
N ASP A 478 -17.60 -12.58 1.33
CA ASP A 478 -16.73 -12.01 0.31
C ASP A 478 -17.37 -10.81 -0.43
N GLN A 479 -18.57 -10.38 -0.04
CA GLN A 479 -19.27 -9.17 -0.52
C GLN A 479 -19.62 -9.15 -2.03
N ASN A 480 -19.46 -10.28 -2.73
CA ASN A 480 -19.74 -10.40 -4.17
C ASN A 480 -21.17 -10.86 -4.49
N VAL A 481 -21.93 -11.34 -3.50
CA VAL A 481 -23.33 -11.76 -3.66
C VAL A 481 -24.22 -10.77 -2.91
N ARG A 482 -25.18 -10.15 -3.60
CA ARG A 482 -26.05 -9.09 -3.08
C ARG A 482 -27.52 -9.48 -3.28
N ASN A 483 -28.38 -9.24 -2.29
CA ASN A 483 -29.83 -9.21 -2.48
C ASN A 483 -30.31 -7.76 -2.50
N TYR A 484 -31.17 -7.40 -3.44
CA TYR A 484 -31.64 -6.03 -3.65
C TYR A 484 -33.09 -5.82 -3.18
N SER A 485 -33.44 -4.59 -2.84
CA SER A 485 -34.84 -4.17 -2.68
C SER A 485 -35.52 -3.95 -4.04
N GLN A 486 -36.81 -3.63 -4.06
CA GLN A 486 -37.37 -2.94 -5.24
C GLN A 486 -36.75 -1.53 -5.37
N TYR A 487 -36.80 -0.97 -6.58
CA TYR A 487 -36.43 0.42 -6.83
C TYR A 487 -37.38 1.42 -6.16
N SER A 488 -36.85 2.59 -5.82
CA SER A 488 -37.59 3.76 -5.34
C SER A 488 -38.52 4.35 -6.40
N ASN A 489 -39.25 5.41 -6.03
CA ASN A 489 -39.75 6.37 -7.00
C ASN A 489 -38.60 6.93 -7.86
N VAL A 490 -38.89 7.29 -9.12
CA VAL A 490 -37.98 8.07 -9.97
C VAL A 490 -37.98 9.53 -9.52
N VAL A 491 -36.84 10.22 -9.64
CA VAL A 491 -36.74 11.68 -9.49
C VAL A 491 -36.06 12.32 -10.70
N THR A 492 -36.60 13.43 -11.17
CA THR A 492 -35.98 14.25 -12.23
C THR A 492 -34.93 15.17 -11.63
N ALA A 493 -33.73 15.15 -12.20
CA ALA A 493 -32.62 16.04 -11.88
C ALA A 493 -32.32 16.95 -13.08
N SER A 494 -32.29 18.25 -12.83
CA SER A 494 -31.82 19.26 -13.78
C SER A 494 -30.63 20.01 -13.19
N LEU A 495 -29.63 20.27 -14.03
CA LEU A 495 -28.45 21.06 -13.73
C LEU A 495 -28.38 22.22 -14.72
N ASP A 496 -28.33 23.45 -14.22
CA ASP A 496 -27.99 24.60 -15.06
C ASP A 496 -26.53 24.48 -15.53
N LYS A 497 -26.28 24.55 -16.84
CA LYS A 497 -24.90 24.68 -17.35
C LYS A 497 -24.24 25.92 -16.77
N ARG A 498 -22.93 25.82 -16.48
CA ARG A 498 -22.12 27.00 -16.22
C ARG A 498 -22.04 27.83 -17.51
N SER A 499 -22.51 29.07 -17.46
CA SER A 499 -22.48 29.98 -18.61
C SER A 499 -21.07 30.47 -18.96
N ASN A 500 -20.10 30.37 -18.03
CA ASN A 500 -18.73 30.86 -18.19
C ASN A 500 -17.74 30.06 -17.31
N THR A 501 -16.54 29.78 -17.82
CA THR A 501 -15.43 29.20 -17.04
C THR A 501 -14.99 30.12 -15.89
N PRO A 502 -14.79 29.60 -14.66
CA PRO A 502 -14.34 30.41 -13.54
C PRO A 502 -12.96 31.02 -13.77
N ALA A 503 -12.83 32.35 -13.78
CA ALA A 503 -11.54 33.01 -13.96
C ALA A 503 -10.64 32.93 -12.70
N ILE A 504 -9.39 32.47 -12.86
CA ILE A 504 -8.40 32.50 -11.76
C ILE A 504 -8.05 33.96 -11.41
N LYS A 505 -8.55 34.42 -10.26
CA LYS A 505 -8.27 35.77 -9.72
C LYS A 505 -7.29 35.70 -8.56
N GLY A 506 -6.47 36.75 -8.40
CA GLY A 506 -5.61 36.93 -7.23
C GLY A 506 -4.41 35.99 -7.12
N LEU A 507 -3.94 35.38 -8.23
CA LEU A 507 -2.74 34.53 -8.21
C LEU A 507 -1.54 35.31 -7.63
N LYS A 508 -0.94 34.73 -6.58
CA LYS A 508 0.18 35.29 -5.82
C LYS A 508 1.15 34.19 -5.38
N VAL A 509 2.35 34.62 -5.02
CA VAL A 509 3.40 33.78 -4.42
C VAL A 509 3.44 34.09 -2.92
N GLU A 510 2.87 33.20 -2.10
CA GLU A 510 2.91 33.33 -0.64
C GLU A 510 4.19 32.70 -0.09
N LYS A 511 5.19 33.54 0.22
CA LYS A 511 6.45 33.08 0.83
C LYS A 511 6.24 32.74 2.30
N LYS A 512 6.78 31.61 2.73
CA LYS A 512 6.81 31.16 4.12
C LYS A 512 8.17 31.47 4.77
N ASN A 513 8.20 31.45 6.11
CA ASN A 513 9.40 31.78 6.89
C ASN A 513 10.56 30.79 6.68
N ASP A 514 10.29 29.57 6.22
CA ASP A 514 11.30 28.55 5.89
C ASP A 514 11.97 28.76 4.51
N GLY A 515 11.51 29.76 3.74
CA GLY A 515 11.96 30.06 2.38
C GLY A 515 11.12 29.42 1.28
N SER A 516 10.19 28.53 1.62
CA SER A 516 9.26 27.93 0.66
C SER A 516 8.23 28.95 0.19
N PHE A 517 7.49 28.61 -0.86
CA PHE A 517 6.31 29.36 -1.25
C PHE A 517 5.14 28.43 -1.54
N ASP A 518 3.93 28.94 -1.39
CA ASP A 518 2.75 28.43 -2.06
C ASP A 518 2.41 29.35 -3.24
N LEU A 519 1.99 28.77 -4.37
CA LEU A 519 1.14 29.50 -5.31
C LEU A 519 -0.26 29.46 -4.74
N ALA A 520 -0.87 30.62 -4.54
CA ALA A 520 -2.22 30.74 -4.01
C ALA A 520 -3.03 31.69 -4.90
N TRP A 521 -4.30 31.41 -5.08
CA TRP A 521 -5.26 32.25 -5.78
C TRP A 521 -6.56 32.33 -4.95
N ASN A 522 -7.54 33.09 -5.43
CA ASN A 522 -8.86 33.09 -4.80
C ASN A 522 -9.52 31.72 -4.99
N SER A 523 -10.30 31.26 -4.02
CA SER A 523 -11.11 30.03 -4.16
C SER A 523 -11.90 30.07 -5.47
N ILE A 524 -11.85 28.96 -6.20
CA ILE A 524 -12.55 28.76 -7.46
C ILE A 524 -13.74 27.82 -7.26
N ASP A 525 -14.47 27.58 -8.34
CA ASP A 525 -15.49 26.54 -8.34
C ASP A 525 -14.87 25.15 -8.18
N GLU A 526 -15.47 24.31 -7.33
CA GLU A 526 -14.95 23.00 -6.95
C GLU A 526 -14.83 22.03 -8.13
N ASP A 527 -15.61 22.27 -9.18
CA ASP A 527 -15.80 21.34 -10.31
C ASP A 527 -15.15 21.89 -11.60
N ALA A 528 -14.09 22.68 -11.48
CA ALA A 528 -13.28 23.19 -12.60
C ALA A 528 -11.85 22.64 -12.54
N LYS A 529 -11.34 22.11 -13.67
CA LYS A 529 -10.03 21.43 -13.74
C LYS A 529 -8.89 22.45 -13.70
N VAL A 530 -7.97 22.32 -12.74
CA VAL A 530 -6.86 23.28 -12.56
C VAL A 530 -5.54 22.72 -13.08
N TYR A 531 -4.94 23.49 -13.98
CA TYR A 531 -3.62 23.24 -14.55
C TYR A 531 -2.64 24.32 -14.13
N VAL A 532 -1.43 23.91 -13.74
CA VAL A 532 -0.32 24.84 -13.44
C VAL A 532 0.73 24.73 -14.51
N PHE A 533 1.03 25.85 -15.17
CA PHE A 533 2.04 25.99 -16.20
C PHE A 533 3.26 26.72 -15.63
N ALA A 534 4.45 26.25 -15.97
CA ALA A 534 5.73 26.82 -15.55
C ALA A 534 6.72 26.90 -16.71
N SER A 535 7.31 28.07 -16.94
CA SER A 535 8.40 28.25 -17.91
C SER A 535 9.52 29.12 -17.35
N LYS A 536 10.75 28.88 -17.79
CA LYS A 536 11.87 29.80 -17.54
C LYS A 536 11.82 31.03 -18.45
N ASP A 537 11.22 30.90 -19.63
CA ASP A 537 11.05 31.98 -20.58
C ASP A 537 9.69 32.66 -20.38
N GLN A 538 9.72 33.90 -19.89
CA GLN A 538 8.51 34.70 -19.66
C GLN A 538 7.72 34.94 -20.95
N LYS A 539 8.37 34.94 -22.12
CA LYS A 539 7.72 35.21 -23.41
C LYS A 539 6.71 34.14 -23.80
N MET A 540 6.88 32.91 -23.30
CA MET A 540 5.93 31.81 -23.50
C MET A 540 4.53 32.12 -22.97
N PHE A 541 4.39 33.07 -22.04
CA PHE A 541 3.11 33.51 -21.47
C PHE A 541 2.66 34.88 -22.00
N GLN A 542 3.04 35.24 -23.25
CA GLN A 542 2.53 36.41 -23.97
C GLN A 542 1.32 36.10 -24.86
N SER A 543 1.13 34.84 -25.25
CA SER A 543 -0.02 34.32 -26.00
C SER A 543 -0.61 33.10 -25.28
N MET A 544 -1.83 32.69 -25.62
CA MET A 544 -2.49 31.49 -25.05
C MET A 544 -1.93 30.17 -25.61
N GLU A 545 -0.98 30.22 -26.56
CA GLU A 545 -0.53 29.07 -27.36
C GLU A 545 0.07 27.93 -26.54
N TYR A 546 0.55 28.22 -25.32
CA TYR A 546 1.04 27.21 -24.38
C TYR A 546 -0.06 26.28 -23.82
N ALA A 547 -1.31 26.72 -23.86
CA ALA A 547 -2.47 25.95 -23.39
C ALA A 547 -3.20 25.20 -24.54
N TYR A 548 -2.82 25.41 -25.80
CA TYR A 548 -3.58 24.91 -26.96
C TYR A 548 -3.80 23.39 -26.99
N LYS A 549 -2.87 22.59 -26.45
CA LYS A 549 -3.05 21.13 -26.33
C LYS A 549 -4.19 20.71 -25.40
N TYR A 550 -4.66 21.61 -24.55
CA TYR A 550 -5.75 21.37 -23.60
C TYR A 550 -7.09 21.96 -24.05
N LEU A 551 -7.12 22.65 -25.20
CA LEU A 551 -8.35 23.17 -25.79
C LEU A 551 -9.18 22.09 -26.51
N ASP A 552 -8.63 20.89 -26.77
CA ASP A 552 -9.22 19.79 -27.56
C ASP A 552 -10.04 20.27 -28.79
N ILE A 553 -9.40 21.02 -29.69
CA ILE A 553 -10.13 21.81 -30.68
C ILE A 553 -10.53 20.97 -31.89
N LYS A 554 -11.84 20.87 -32.19
CA LYS A 554 -12.40 20.18 -33.36
C LYS A 554 -13.14 21.15 -34.30
N GLY A 555 -13.08 20.89 -35.60
CA GLY A 555 -13.70 21.71 -36.66
C GLY A 555 -13.97 20.92 -37.92
N LYS A 556 -14.89 21.39 -38.78
CA LYS A 556 -15.24 20.73 -40.05
C LYS A 556 -14.93 21.64 -41.23
N ASP A 557 -14.51 21.07 -42.36
CA ASP A 557 -14.43 21.78 -43.63
C ASP A 557 -15.78 21.80 -44.37
N SER A 558 -15.83 22.45 -45.53
CA SER A 558 -17.04 22.58 -46.36
C SER A 558 -17.58 21.24 -46.91
N THR A 559 -16.82 20.14 -46.80
CA THR A 559 -17.26 18.79 -47.16
C THR A 559 -17.78 17.99 -45.95
N GLY A 560 -17.84 18.61 -44.77
CA GLY A 560 -18.24 17.97 -43.52
C GLY A 560 -17.12 17.18 -42.82
N LYS A 561 -15.90 17.21 -43.37
CA LYS A 561 -14.75 16.45 -42.89
C LYS A 561 -14.15 17.06 -41.63
N THR A 562 -13.98 16.26 -40.57
CA THR A 562 -13.50 16.71 -39.26
C THR A 562 -11.96 16.78 -39.18
N TYR A 563 -11.47 17.87 -38.60
CA TYR A 563 -10.06 18.16 -38.31
C TYR A 563 -9.89 18.48 -36.82
N GLN A 564 -8.71 18.17 -36.27
CA GLN A 564 -8.37 18.47 -34.87
C GLN A 564 -7.07 19.29 -34.79
N LEU A 565 -7.11 20.40 -34.05
CA LEU A 565 -5.95 21.27 -33.84
C LEU A 565 -5.18 20.83 -32.59
N GLY A 566 -3.94 20.38 -32.78
CA GLY A 566 -3.02 20.08 -31.68
C GLY A 566 -2.71 18.60 -31.43
N ALA A 567 -3.38 17.69 -32.14
CA ALA A 567 -3.01 16.27 -32.15
C ALA A 567 -1.59 16.07 -32.71
N THR A 568 -0.73 15.36 -31.96
CA THR A 568 0.47 14.74 -32.53
C THR A 568 0.06 13.46 -33.23
N ALA A 569 0.43 13.27 -34.50
CA ALA A 569 0.13 12.09 -35.31
C ALA A 569 0.73 10.75 -34.81
N ASP A 570 1.19 10.72 -33.56
CA ASP A 570 1.92 9.64 -32.90
C ASP A 570 1.31 9.40 -31.49
N TYR A 571 0.04 9.75 -31.27
CA TYR A 571 -0.66 9.55 -29.98
C TYR A 571 -1.14 8.09 -29.89
N TYR A 572 -0.28 7.24 -29.31
CA TYR A 572 -0.73 6.08 -28.56
C TYR A 572 -0.98 6.56 -27.13
N ASP A 573 -2.20 6.39 -26.63
CA ASP A 573 -2.38 6.36 -25.18
C ASP A 573 -1.76 5.06 -24.63
N TYR A 574 -1.30 5.08 -23.39
CA TYR A 574 -0.75 3.90 -22.72
C TYR A 574 -1.65 3.44 -21.55
N ASP A 575 -2.65 4.25 -21.17
CA ASP A 575 -3.58 3.95 -20.09
C ASP A 575 -5.00 3.60 -20.61
N ASP A 576 -5.24 3.64 -21.93
CA ASP A 576 -6.51 3.26 -22.57
C ASP A 576 -6.24 2.52 -23.91
N ASP A 577 -6.77 1.30 -24.06
CA ASP A 577 -6.49 0.39 -25.19
C ASP A 577 -7.38 0.66 -26.43
N ASP A 578 -8.14 1.77 -26.43
CA ASP A 578 -9.20 2.02 -27.41
C ASP A 578 -8.78 2.93 -28.59
N TYR A 579 -9.06 2.48 -29.82
CA TYR A 579 -8.56 3.08 -31.05
C TYR A 579 -9.47 4.23 -31.53
N HIS A 580 -9.26 5.43 -30.99
CA HIS A 580 -10.04 6.60 -31.39
C HIS A 580 -9.88 6.95 -32.89
N GLY A 581 -11.03 7.09 -33.57
CA GLY A 581 -11.14 7.03 -35.04
C GLY A 581 -10.59 8.21 -35.87
N ASN A 582 -10.96 8.20 -37.17
CA ASN A 582 -10.37 8.97 -38.29
C ASN A 582 -10.34 10.52 -38.17
N TYR A 583 -9.54 11.09 -37.27
CA TYR A 583 -9.26 12.52 -37.21
C TYR A 583 -8.07 12.95 -38.07
N TYR A 584 -8.23 14.03 -38.83
CA TYR A 584 -7.15 14.62 -39.61
C TYR A 584 -6.41 15.70 -38.81
N ALA A 585 -5.24 15.34 -38.28
CA ALA A 585 -4.40 16.26 -37.51
C ALA A 585 -3.89 17.44 -38.35
N VAL A 586 -4.04 18.66 -37.84
CA VAL A 586 -3.56 19.90 -38.48
C VAL A 586 -2.05 20.04 -38.25
N SER A 587 -1.25 19.51 -39.18
CA SER A 587 0.20 19.41 -39.06
C SER A 587 0.95 20.74 -39.02
N SER A 588 0.36 21.83 -39.53
CA SER A 588 1.00 23.16 -39.64
C SER A 588 1.40 23.79 -38.31
N LEU A 589 0.85 23.34 -37.18
CA LEU A 589 1.27 23.76 -35.82
C LEU A 589 2.11 22.72 -35.06
N LYS A 590 2.35 21.51 -35.62
CA LYS A 590 3.02 20.39 -34.91
C LYS A 590 4.38 20.79 -34.34
N ASP A 591 5.23 21.44 -35.15
CA ASP A 591 6.56 21.86 -34.72
C ASP A 591 6.53 23.00 -33.69
N LYS A 592 5.61 23.95 -33.85
CA LYS A 592 5.42 25.05 -32.88
C LYS A 592 5.00 24.50 -31.52
N MET A 593 4.04 23.59 -31.47
CA MET A 593 3.59 22.95 -30.24
C MET A 593 4.66 22.03 -29.62
N LYS A 594 5.45 21.32 -30.45
CA LYS A 594 6.62 20.54 -29.99
C LYS A 594 7.70 21.41 -29.35
N ILE A 595 7.95 22.61 -29.89
CA ILE A 595 8.88 23.60 -29.30
C ILE A 595 8.31 24.19 -28.00
N ILE A 596 7.00 24.48 -27.95
CA ILE A 596 6.30 24.98 -26.76
C ILE A 596 6.38 23.96 -25.62
N ASN A 597 6.02 22.69 -25.86
CA ASN A 597 6.05 21.62 -24.86
C ASN A 597 7.46 21.34 -24.31
N LYS A 598 8.53 21.55 -25.11
CA LYS A 598 9.91 21.49 -24.63
C LYS A 598 10.31 22.65 -23.69
N LYS A 599 9.55 23.76 -23.70
CA LYS A 599 9.85 25.00 -22.96
C LYS A 599 8.89 25.31 -21.81
N VAL A 600 7.67 24.79 -21.86
CA VAL A 600 6.61 24.96 -20.86
C VAL A 600 6.31 23.62 -20.22
N LYS A 601 6.51 23.56 -18.90
CA LYS A 601 6.12 22.42 -18.06
C LYS A 601 4.69 22.65 -17.59
N SER A 602 3.84 21.63 -17.65
CA SER A 602 2.44 21.74 -17.24
C SER A 602 1.98 20.44 -16.61
N ASN A 603 1.16 20.50 -15.56
CA ASN A 603 0.49 19.34 -14.99
C ASN A 603 -0.90 19.74 -14.45
N TYR A 604 -1.81 18.77 -14.48
CA TYR A 604 -3.07 18.82 -13.75
C TYR A 604 -2.80 18.65 -12.26
N ILE A 605 -3.40 19.49 -11.41
CA ILE A 605 -3.12 19.50 -9.97
C ILE A 605 -4.38 19.15 -9.14
N GLY A 606 -5.56 19.15 -9.75
CA GLY A 606 -6.83 18.83 -9.10
C GLY A 606 -7.98 19.72 -9.60
N THR A 607 -9.20 19.41 -9.15
CA THR A 607 -10.37 20.29 -9.24
C THR A 607 -10.50 21.14 -7.98
N GLY A 608 -11.06 22.35 -8.09
CA GLY A 608 -11.44 23.18 -6.92
C GLY A 608 -10.31 23.78 -6.09
N ILE A 609 -9.06 23.38 -6.31
CA ILE A 609 -7.91 23.82 -5.51
C ILE A 609 -7.69 25.34 -5.58
N ASP A 610 -7.36 25.95 -4.43
CA ASP A 610 -7.02 27.37 -4.29
C ASP A 610 -5.50 27.63 -4.17
N ARG A 611 -4.71 26.56 -4.04
CA ARG A 611 -3.31 26.62 -3.62
C ARG A 611 -2.52 25.36 -3.96
N ILE A 612 -1.24 25.53 -4.29
CA ILE A 612 -0.26 24.44 -4.35
C ILE A 612 1.07 24.85 -3.72
N SER A 613 1.69 23.92 -2.98
CA SER A 613 3.00 24.11 -2.37
C SER A 613 4.15 23.92 -3.35
N SER A 614 5.22 24.69 -3.17
CA SER A 614 6.46 24.58 -3.98
C SER A 614 7.11 23.19 -3.95
N SER A 615 6.93 22.40 -2.88
CA SER A 615 7.39 21.00 -2.83
C SER A 615 6.59 20.08 -3.75
N ALA A 616 5.27 20.30 -3.88
CA ALA A 616 4.46 19.59 -4.86
C ALA A 616 4.86 20.03 -6.28
N LEU A 617 4.97 21.34 -6.55
CA LEU A 617 5.40 21.86 -7.86
C LEU A 617 6.76 21.31 -8.32
N LEU A 618 7.73 21.19 -7.41
CA LEU A 618 9.04 20.59 -7.70
C LEU A 618 8.91 19.14 -8.21
N ARG A 619 7.97 18.36 -7.66
CA ARG A 619 7.68 16.97 -8.07
C ARG A 619 6.85 16.94 -9.36
N GLU A 620 5.66 17.53 -9.33
CA GLU A 620 4.66 17.45 -10.41
C GLU A 620 5.12 18.08 -11.73
N LEU A 621 5.94 19.13 -11.68
CA LEU A 621 6.45 19.81 -12.86
C LEU A 621 7.95 19.54 -13.09
N ASN A 622 8.57 18.67 -12.28
CA ASN A 622 10.01 18.39 -12.33
C ASN A 622 10.88 19.66 -12.42
N LEU A 623 10.62 20.66 -11.55
CA LEU A 623 11.26 21.98 -11.65
C LEU A 623 12.71 21.94 -11.16
N GLU A 624 13.60 22.67 -11.85
CA GLU A 624 15.00 22.76 -11.47
C GLU A 624 15.19 23.70 -10.27
N VAL A 625 15.68 23.15 -9.16
CA VAL A 625 16.06 23.88 -7.95
C VAL A 625 17.12 24.96 -8.26
N GLY A 626 16.84 26.19 -7.82
CA GLY A 626 17.66 27.39 -8.01
C GLY A 626 17.25 28.26 -9.20
N GLU A 627 16.41 27.76 -10.10
CA GLU A 627 16.00 28.47 -11.31
C GLU A 627 14.73 29.31 -11.06
N LYS A 628 14.65 30.48 -11.70
CA LYS A 628 13.43 31.30 -11.72
C LYS A 628 12.46 30.71 -12.74
N TYR A 629 11.25 30.40 -12.29
CA TYR A 629 10.13 30.04 -13.15
C TYR A 629 9.05 31.12 -13.09
N TYR A 630 8.44 31.37 -14.24
CA TYR A 630 7.20 32.10 -14.39
C TYR A 630 6.06 31.09 -14.37
N PHE A 631 5.00 31.42 -13.63
CA PHE A 631 3.87 30.54 -13.42
C PHE A 631 2.59 31.21 -13.92
N VAL A 632 1.75 30.42 -14.59
CA VAL A 632 0.36 30.74 -14.89
C VAL A 632 -0.48 29.55 -14.47
N VAL A 633 -1.58 29.82 -13.78
CA VAL A 633 -2.61 28.84 -13.43
C VAL A 633 -3.79 29.03 -14.39
N ALA A 634 -4.32 27.94 -14.92
CA ALA A 634 -5.49 27.92 -15.77
C ALA A 634 -6.59 27.05 -15.17
N THR A 635 -7.83 27.49 -15.33
CA THR A 635 -9.04 26.66 -15.27
C THR A 635 -9.39 26.22 -16.68
N ILE A 636 -9.78 24.95 -16.82
CA ILE A 636 -10.23 24.33 -18.07
C ILE A 636 -11.60 23.71 -17.79
N ASP A 637 -12.57 24.00 -18.66
CA ASP A 637 -13.97 23.60 -18.54
C ASP A 637 -14.46 23.11 -19.91
N ASP A 638 -15.04 21.91 -19.95
CA ASP A 638 -15.53 21.23 -21.16
C ASP A 638 -17.03 21.45 -21.38
N ALA A 639 -17.72 22.14 -20.47
CA ALA A 639 -19.18 22.34 -20.50
C ALA A 639 -19.77 22.92 -21.81
N ASN A 640 -18.97 23.66 -22.59
CA ASN A 640 -19.34 24.22 -23.89
C ASN A 640 -18.58 23.58 -25.07
N HIS A 641 -17.81 22.51 -24.87
CA HIS A 641 -16.99 21.88 -25.91
C HIS A 641 -17.86 21.46 -27.10
N GLU A 642 -18.93 20.72 -26.82
CA GLU A 642 -19.90 20.21 -27.82
C GLU A 642 -20.82 21.30 -28.41
N THR A 643 -20.69 22.56 -27.99
CA THR A 643 -21.42 23.68 -28.61
C THR A 643 -20.64 24.24 -29.80
N ASP A 644 -21.19 24.08 -31.01
CA ASP A 644 -20.60 24.65 -32.23
C ASP A 644 -20.54 26.18 -32.18
N ARG A 645 -19.33 26.72 -32.00
CA ARG A 645 -19.03 28.15 -31.99
C ARG A 645 -18.22 28.57 -33.22
N SER A 646 -18.27 27.81 -34.32
CA SER A 646 -17.49 28.05 -35.54
C SER A 646 -17.74 29.41 -36.19
N THR A 647 -18.89 30.04 -35.94
CA THR A 647 -19.24 31.39 -36.40
C THR A 647 -18.49 32.51 -35.66
N VAL A 648 -18.09 32.27 -34.41
CA VAL A 648 -17.43 33.25 -33.51
C VAL A 648 -16.04 32.83 -33.05
N THR A 649 -15.56 31.66 -33.49
CA THR A 649 -14.28 31.09 -33.05
C THR A 649 -13.07 31.92 -33.47
N PRO A 650 -12.09 32.14 -32.56
CA PRO A 650 -10.79 32.68 -32.92
C PRO A 650 -9.86 31.62 -33.55
N TYR A 651 -10.25 30.34 -33.53
CA TYR A 651 -9.42 29.23 -33.98
C TYR A 651 -9.72 28.91 -35.45
N VAL A 652 -8.81 29.34 -36.33
CA VAL A 652 -8.92 29.21 -37.78
C VAL A 652 -7.58 28.72 -38.35
N ALA A 653 -7.60 27.70 -39.21
CA ALA A 653 -6.39 27.19 -39.86
C ALA A 653 -6.66 26.77 -41.31
N ASN A 654 -5.67 26.97 -42.19
CA ASN A 654 -5.65 26.35 -43.52
C ASN A 654 -5.16 24.90 -43.38
N VAL A 655 -5.95 23.94 -43.88
CA VAL A 655 -5.70 22.50 -43.82
C VAL A 655 -5.40 21.88 -45.20
N ALA A 656 -5.20 22.73 -46.22
CA ALA A 656 -4.85 22.29 -47.57
C ALA A 656 -3.54 21.47 -47.59
N ARG A 657 -3.55 20.34 -48.30
CA ARG A 657 -2.39 19.45 -48.45
C ARG A 657 -1.46 19.83 -49.61
N VAL A 658 -1.89 20.74 -50.48
CA VAL A 658 -1.15 21.18 -51.68
C VAL A 658 -0.70 22.62 -51.47
N ALA A 659 0.58 22.90 -51.74
CA ALA A 659 1.13 24.25 -51.64
C ALA A 659 0.39 25.20 -52.61
N GLY A 660 -0.12 26.32 -52.09
CA GLY A 660 -0.89 27.31 -52.85
C GLY A 660 -2.42 27.13 -52.79
N ALA A 661 -2.93 25.99 -52.32
CA ALA A 661 -4.37 25.81 -52.12
C ALA A 661 -4.85 26.40 -50.77
N ASN A 662 -6.10 26.88 -50.72
CA ASN A 662 -6.73 27.43 -49.54
C ASN A 662 -7.97 26.63 -49.15
N ASN A 663 -7.86 25.79 -48.11
CA ASN A 663 -9.00 25.14 -47.46
C ASN A 663 -9.00 25.57 -45.98
N THR A 664 -9.80 26.58 -45.65
CA THR A 664 -9.83 27.17 -44.31
C THR A 664 -10.91 26.50 -43.45
N VAL A 665 -10.49 25.87 -42.35
CA VAL A 665 -11.37 25.29 -41.33
C VAL A 665 -11.52 26.28 -40.16
N ARG A 666 -12.76 26.49 -39.74
CA ARG A 666 -13.13 27.18 -38.50
C ARG A 666 -13.45 26.12 -37.45
N PHE A 667 -12.76 26.18 -36.31
CA PHE A 667 -12.89 25.17 -35.28
C PHE A 667 -13.87 25.63 -34.20
N GLY A 668 -15.10 25.10 -34.25
CA GLY A 668 -16.21 25.52 -33.39
C GLY A 668 -16.29 24.83 -32.03
N PHE A 669 -15.68 23.65 -31.88
CA PHE A 669 -15.80 22.81 -30.70
C PHE A 669 -14.47 22.83 -29.93
N TYR A 670 -14.47 23.31 -28.69
CA TYR A 670 -13.24 23.47 -27.88
C TYR A 670 -13.53 23.66 -26.39
N ASN A 671 -12.62 23.23 -25.51
CA ASN A 671 -12.69 23.54 -24.08
C ASN A 671 -12.55 25.03 -23.84
N ASP A 672 -13.34 25.58 -22.93
CA ASP A 672 -13.13 26.95 -22.46
C ASP A 672 -11.99 26.99 -21.44
N ILE A 673 -11.05 27.90 -21.66
CA ILE A 673 -9.87 28.07 -20.80
C ILE A 673 -9.82 29.51 -20.28
N SER A 674 -9.74 29.64 -18.96
CA SER A 674 -9.45 30.93 -18.31
C SER A 674 -8.08 30.88 -17.64
N VAL A 675 -7.22 31.87 -17.93
CA VAL A 675 -5.86 31.94 -17.39
C VAL A 675 -5.69 33.13 -16.47
N SER A 676 -4.94 32.90 -15.39
CA SER A 676 -4.47 33.96 -14.50
C SER A 676 -3.44 34.87 -15.16
N GLY A 677 -3.25 36.06 -14.59
CA GLY A 677 -2.04 36.83 -14.79
C GLY A 677 -0.81 36.08 -14.26
N LYS A 678 0.33 36.22 -14.93
CA LYS A 678 1.58 35.54 -14.54
C LYS A 678 2.13 36.02 -13.18
N VAL A 679 2.68 35.08 -12.42
CA VAL A 679 3.59 35.35 -11.29
C VAL A 679 4.96 34.72 -11.55
N SER A 680 5.93 34.94 -10.67
CA SER A 680 7.22 34.24 -10.77
C SER A 680 7.82 33.95 -9.41
N ALA A 681 8.41 32.76 -9.27
CA ALA A 681 9.12 32.34 -8.08
C ALA A 681 10.37 31.55 -8.48
N THR A 682 11.38 31.58 -7.62
CA THR A 682 12.56 30.71 -7.75
C THR A 682 12.28 29.41 -7.03
N ALA A 683 12.46 28.28 -7.70
CA ALA A 683 12.36 26.96 -7.08
C ALA A 683 13.44 26.85 -5.98
N ALA A 684 13.03 26.90 -4.72
CA ALA A 684 13.94 26.99 -3.58
C ALA A 684 14.00 25.70 -2.77
N ILE A 685 15.11 25.53 -2.04
CA ILE A 685 15.25 24.55 -0.97
C ILE A 685 15.14 25.22 0.38
N ASN A 686 14.58 24.49 1.33
CA ASN A 686 14.16 25.01 2.62
C ASN A 686 14.74 24.13 3.72
N ILE A 687 15.04 24.73 4.88
CA ILE A 687 15.52 24.01 6.05
C ILE A 687 14.78 24.51 7.29
N THR A 688 14.64 23.63 8.27
CA THR A 688 14.18 23.98 9.62
C THR A 688 15.36 24.36 10.51
N GLU A 689 15.07 24.93 11.68
CA GLU A 689 16.07 25.10 12.74
C GLU A 689 16.59 23.71 13.19
N PRO A 690 17.92 23.50 13.26
CA PRO A 690 18.45 22.24 13.75
C PRO A 690 18.17 22.05 15.24
N SER A 691 17.85 20.83 15.63
CA SER A 691 17.86 20.48 17.06
C SER A 691 19.28 20.49 17.61
N THR A 692 19.48 21.16 18.74
CA THR A 692 20.81 21.28 19.37
C THR A 692 20.98 20.42 20.61
N THR A 693 22.21 19.98 20.88
CA THR A 693 22.57 19.29 22.13
C THR A 693 23.88 19.87 22.68
N SER A 694 23.85 20.30 23.94
CA SER A 694 24.96 21.04 24.55
C SER A 694 25.92 20.11 25.30
N GLY A 695 27.18 20.07 24.87
CA GLY A 695 28.30 19.58 25.67
C GLY A 695 28.93 20.71 26.49
N LYS A 696 29.84 20.38 27.42
CA LYS A 696 30.54 21.41 28.22
C LYS A 696 31.33 22.40 27.34
N LYS A 697 32.04 21.91 26.32
CA LYS A 697 32.86 22.73 25.39
C LYS A 697 32.48 22.53 23.92
N SER A 698 31.24 22.15 23.67
CA SER A 698 30.74 21.89 22.32
C SER A 698 29.24 22.08 22.21
N ILE A 699 28.78 22.37 20.99
CA ILE A 699 27.36 22.38 20.61
C ILE A 699 27.21 21.45 19.41
N THR A 700 26.41 20.39 19.58
CA THR A 700 26.01 19.49 18.50
C THR A 700 24.74 20.02 17.85
N MET A 701 24.67 19.97 16.52
CA MET A 701 23.53 20.36 15.70
C MET A 701 23.09 19.16 14.85
N ASN A 702 21.81 18.79 14.93
CA ASN A 702 21.21 17.74 14.10
C ASN A 702 20.16 18.39 13.19
N PHE A 703 20.29 18.16 11.89
CA PHE A 703 19.48 18.74 10.83
C PHE A 703 18.54 17.70 10.23
N ASP A 704 17.33 18.12 9.87
CA ASP A 704 16.43 17.29 9.07
C ASP A 704 16.80 17.43 7.58
N LYS A 705 17.49 16.42 7.04
CA LYS A 705 18.03 16.45 5.67
C LYS A 705 17.01 15.94 4.66
N GLY A 706 16.13 16.83 4.22
CA GLY A 706 15.15 16.57 3.14
C GLY A 706 15.80 16.21 1.80
N SER A 707 15.01 15.61 0.89
CA SER A 707 15.45 15.00 -0.37
C SER A 707 16.25 15.92 -1.30
N ASN A 708 15.98 17.23 -1.27
CA ASN A 708 16.65 18.23 -2.12
C ASN A 708 17.78 19.00 -1.42
N VAL A 709 18.17 18.63 -0.19
CA VAL A 709 19.26 19.30 0.55
C VAL A 709 20.54 18.45 0.46
N THR A 710 21.56 18.95 -0.25
CA THR A 710 22.86 18.29 -0.38
C THR A 710 23.73 18.46 0.88
N GLY A 711 23.53 19.56 1.60
CA GLY A 711 24.29 19.88 2.82
C GLY A 711 23.93 21.24 3.42
N TYR A 712 24.74 21.73 4.36
CA TYR A 712 24.51 22.96 5.11
C TYR A 712 25.77 23.84 5.18
N GLU A 713 25.61 25.16 5.12
CA GLU A 713 26.64 26.14 5.48
C GLU A 713 26.35 26.71 6.87
N ILE A 714 27.28 26.54 7.81
CA ILE A 714 27.11 26.87 9.22
C ILE A 714 28.02 28.05 9.57
N PHE A 715 27.44 29.08 10.19
CA PHE A 715 28.14 30.29 10.60
C PHE A 715 27.91 30.55 12.09
N ARG A 716 28.95 31.03 12.78
CA ARG A 716 28.89 31.44 14.19
C ARG A 716 29.28 32.89 14.34
N LYS A 717 28.62 33.62 15.22
CA LYS A 717 28.93 35.01 15.53
C LYS A 717 30.23 35.12 16.31
N ASN A 718 31.11 36.02 15.89
CA ASN A 718 32.39 36.27 16.55
C ASN A 718 32.28 37.37 17.62
N LYS A 719 33.38 37.60 18.37
CA LYS A 719 33.46 38.65 19.40
C LYS A 719 33.24 40.09 18.88
N LYS A 720 33.29 40.32 17.58
CA LYS A 720 33.00 41.61 16.92
C LYS A 720 31.55 41.69 16.40
N GLY A 721 30.68 40.77 16.81
CA GLY A 721 29.26 40.72 16.42
C GLY A 721 28.98 40.22 15.00
N LYS A 722 30.00 39.84 14.21
CA LYS A 722 29.83 39.39 12.82
C LYS A 722 29.77 37.86 12.72
N PHE A 723 28.82 37.33 11.95
CA PHE A 723 28.77 35.91 11.61
C PHE A 723 29.94 35.52 10.70
N GLN A 724 30.62 34.42 11.01
CA GLN A 724 31.70 33.84 10.22
C GLN A 724 31.39 32.38 9.93
N LYS A 725 31.58 31.96 8.67
CA LYS A 725 31.40 30.56 8.26
C LYS A 725 32.41 29.69 9.00
N ILE A 726 31.93 28.70 9.75
CA ILE A 726 32.76 27.75 10.51
C ILE A 726 32.83 26.38 9.85
N ALA A 727 31.82 25.99 9.06
CA ALA A 727 31.82 24.76 8.29
C ALA A 727 30.86 24.81 7.08
N THR A 728 31.16 24.00 6.07
CA THR A 728 30.20 23.53 5.07
C THR A 728 30.15 22.00 5.12
N ILE A 729 29.00 21.41 5.43
CA ILE A 729 28.86 19.96 5.63
C ILE A 729 27.99 19.29 4.57
N ASN A 730 28.10 17.97 4.41
CA ASN A 730 27.18 17.11 3.65
C ASN A 730 26.41 16.10 4.52
N SER A 731 26.78 15.98 5.79
CA SER A 731 26.04 15.20 6.79
C SER A 731 24.76 15.94 7.23
N ASN A 732 23.89 15.24 7.95
CA ASN A 732 22.80 15.82 8.73
C ASN A 732 23.23 16.24 10.16
N HIS A 733 24.53 16.21 10.46
CA HIS A 733 25.06 16.33 11.82
C HIS A 733 26.38 17.13 11.83
N TYR A 734 26.48 18.10 12.74
CA TYR A 734 27.68 18.91 12.99
C TYR A 734 27.98 19.01 14.49
N VAL A 735 29.25 19.11 14.86
CA VAL A 735 29.66 19.44 16.23
C VAL A 735 30.60 20.64 16.16
N ASP A 736 30.19 21.73 16.80
CA ASP A 736 31.04 22.89 17.02
C ASP A 736 31.85 22.67 18.31
N GLU A 737 33.14 22.37 18.19
CA GLU A 737 34.03 22.05 19.32
C GLU A 737 34.93 23.23 19.73
N GLY A 738 35.54 23.13 20.92
CA GLY A 738 36.50 24.11 21.41
C GLY A 738 35.87 25.39 21.96
N LEU A 739 34.60 25.30 22.37
CA LEU A 739 33.82 26.38 22.94
C LEU A 739 34.18 26.61 24.42
N SER A 740 33.86 27.81 24.91
CA SER A 740 33.86 28.11 26.35
C SER A 740 32.65 27.47 27.01
N GLU A 741 32.79 26.98 28.25
CA GLU A 741 31.67 26.46 29.05
C GLU A 741 30.69 27.60 29.43
N ASN A 742 29.42 27.25 29.66
CA ASN A 742 28.37 28.19 30.08
C ASN A 742 28.27 29.48 29.23
N THR A 743 28.43 29.35 27.92
CA THR A 743 28.50 30.47 26.97
C THR A 743 27.46 30.28 25.86
N VAL A 744 26.63 31.30 25.65
CA VAL A 744 25.69 31.37 24.52
C VAL A 744 26.45 31.73 23.25
N TYR A 745 26.19 30.99 22.18
CA TYR A 745 26.70 31.25 20.84
C TYR A 745 25.53 31.45 19.87
N ASP A 746 25.57 32.55 19.12
CA ASP A 746 24.61 32.84 18.05
C ASP A 746 25.10 32.19 16.75
N TYR A 747 24.18 31.53 16.05
CA TYR A 747 24.42 30.84 14.78
C TYR A 747 23.46 31.35 13.68
N GLN A 748 23.92 31.28 12.44
CA GLN A 748 23.04 31.28 11.27
C GLN A 748 23.43 30.10 10.37
N VAL A 749 22.45 29.40 9.81
CA VAL A 749 22.66 28.24 8.93
C VAL A 749 21.79 28.38 7.69
N ARG A 750 22.27 27.90 6.54
CA ARG A 750 21.46 27.70 5.34
C ARG A 750 21.75 26.34 4.72
N GLY A 751 20.73 25.69 4.20
CA GLY A 751 20.87 24.51 3.35
C GLY A 751 21.44 24.90 1.99
N TYR A 752 22.12 23.97 1.33
CA TYR A 752 22.49 24.09 -0.07
C TYR A 752 22.15 22.81 -0.84
N TYR A 753 21.77 23.02 -2.10
CA TYR A 753 21.61 22.00 -3.11
C TYR A 753 22.81 22.06 -4.05
N TYR A 754 23.31 20.92 -4.51
CA TYR A 754 24.32 20.83 -5.53
C TYR A 754 24.17 19.55 -6.36
N HIS A 755 23.97 19.71 -7.66
CA HIS A 755 23.93 18.59 -8.60
C HIS A 755 25.35 18.27 -9.09
N PRO A 756 25.87 17.04 -8.91
CA PRO A 756 27.26 16.72 -9.22
C PRO A 756 27.58 16.80 -10.71
N ASP A 757 26.66 16.42 -11.61
CA ASP A 757 26.92 16.45 -13.07
C ASP A 757 26.76 17.87 -13.66
N THR A 758 25.58 18.50 -13.52
CA THR A 758 25.31 19.86 -14.07
C THR A 758 26.05 21.00 -13.35
N LYS A 759 26.70 20.73 -12.20
CA LYS A 759 27.42 21.68 -11.33
C LYS A 759 26.55 22.81 -10.74
N LYS A 760 25.25 22.83 -11.00
CA LYS A 760 24.29 23.81 -10.47
C LYS A 760 24.21 23.74 -8.95
N SER A 761 23.96 24.87 -8.31
CA SER A 761 23.74 24.95 -6.86
C SER A 761 22.74 26.03 -6.48
N ALA A 762 21.92 25.74 -5.48
CA ALA A 762 20.99 26.68 -4.85
C ALA A 762 21.21 26.71 -3.34
N TYR A 763 20.69 27.73 -2.68
CA TYR A 763 20.78 27.91 -1.23
C TYR A 763 19.43 28.29 -0.65
N SER A 764 19.13 27.83 0.56
CA SER A 764 17.97 28.32 1.32
C SER A 764 18.21 29.75 1.84
N ALA A 765 17.16 30.35 2.39
CA ALA A 765 17.30 31.46 3.33
C ALA A 765 18.12 31.04 4.57
N TYR A 766 18.61 32.01 5.33
CA TYR A 766 19.27 31.75 6.61
C TYR A 766 18.24 31.52 7.71
N VAL A 767 18.39 30.42 8.46
CA VAL A 767 17.74 30.19 9.75
C VAL A 767 18.72 30.64 10.85
N TYR A 768 18.21 31.39 11.82
CA TYR A 768 18.98 31.98 12.92
C TYR A 768 18.57 31.32 14.24
N PHE A 769 19.54 30.94 15.06
CA PHE A 769 19.30 30.38 16.39
C PHE A 769 20.48 30.64 17.32
N SER A 770 20.28 30.45 18.63
CA SER A 770 21.34 30.56 19.63
C SER A 770 21.32 29.32 20.52
N ALA A 771 22.51 28.82 20.88
CA ALA A 771 22.66 27.67 21.76
C ALA A 771 23.69 27.94 22.85
N GLU A 772 23.43 27.49 24.08
CA GLU A 772 24.33 27.64 25.24
C GLU A 772 25.08 26.34 25.49
N THR A 773 26.41 26.42 25.65
CA THR A 773 27.22 25.27 26.10
C THR A 773 26.83 24.86 27.52
N GLY A 774 26.84 23.55 27.78
CA GLY A 774 26.36 22.99 29.04
C GLY A 774 27.13 23.47 30.26
N ASN A 775 26.44 23.50 31.39
CA ASN A 775 26.98 23.75 32.72
C ASN A 775 26.45 22.68 33.70
N ASP A 776 26.88 22.70 34.97
CA ASP A 776 26.44 21.72 35.97
C ASP A 776 25.07 22.05 36.62
N THR A 777 24.27 22.97 36.05
CA THR A 777 22.94 23.37 36.54
C THR A 777 21.81 22.92 35.59
N TYR A 778 21.17 21.81 35.94
CA TYR A 778 19.99 21.28 35.23
C TYR A 778 18.86 20.93 36.21
N ILE A 779 17.62 20.95 35.72
CA ILE A 779 16.44 20.46 36.43
C ILE A 779 15.87 19.27 35.67
N GLU A 780 15.94 18.07 36.25
CA GLU A 780 14.97 17.02 35.97
C GLU A 780 13.79 17.24 36.91
N LEU A 781 12.55 17.27 36.38
CA LEU A 781 11.33 17.46 37.16
C LEU A 781 10.38 16.29 36.91
N LYS A 782 9.86 15.71 38.00
CA LYS A 782 8.88 14.62 37.98
C LYS A 782 7.62 15.04 38.74
N ALA A 783 6.45 14.77 38.16
CA ALA A 783 5.15 14.84 38.82
C ALA A 783 4.58 13.45 39.07
N GLU A 784 4.30 13.13 40.33
CA GLU A 784 3.74 11.85 40.76
C GLU A 784 2.32 12.07 41.31
N LYS A 785 1.35 11.27 40.84
CA LYS A 785 -0.01 11.25 41.38
C LYS A 785 0.05 10.80 42.85
N LYS A 786 -0.32 11.67 43.80
CA LYS A 786 -0.30 11.35 45.25
C LYS A 786 -1.68 10.95 45.78
N SER A 787 -2.76 11.51 45.22
CA SER A 787 -4.15 11.12 45.53
C SER A 787 -5.09 11.52 44.38
N LYS A 788 -6.40 11.31 44.59
CA LYS A 788 -7.48 11.80 43.70
C LYS A 788 -7.50 13.33 43.48
N ASN A 789 -6.77 14.09 44.31
CA ASN A 789 -6.79 15.55 44.36
C ASN A 789 -5.42 16.16 44.76
N SER A 790 -4.31 15.43 44.60
CA SER A 790 -2.96 15.94 44.92
C SER A 790 -1.85 15.30 44.07
N VAL A 791 -0.80 16.08 43.82
CA VAL A 791 0.38 15.73 43.02
C VAL A 791 1.64 16.04 43.84
N LYS A 792 2.59 15.11 43.88
CA LYS A 792 3.92 15.34 44.43
C LYS A 792 4.88 15.69 43.30
N LEU A 793 5.55 16.83 43.40
CA LEU A 793 6.64 17.24 42.54
C LEU A 793 7.98 16.91 43.21
N THR A 794 8.94 16.41 42.45
CA THR A 794 10.34 16.23 42.87
C THR A 794 11.27 16.64 41.74
N TRP A 795 12.38 17.30 42.07
CA TRP A 795 13.34 17.75 41.06
C TRP A 795 14.81 17.63 41.50
N THR A 796 15.73 17.73 40.56
CA THR A 796 17.18 17.78 40.87
C THR A 796 17.57 19.09 41.53
N LYS A 797 18.53 19.03 42.47
CA LYS A 797 19.05 20.20 43.16
C LYS A 797 19.95 21.01 42.23
N VAL A 798 19.56 22.25 41.95
CA VAL A 798 20.38 23.20 41.19
C VAL A 798 21.47 23.80 42.08
N ALA A 799 22.72 23.69 41.66
CA ALA A 799 23.85 24.30 42.35
C ALA A 799 23.73 25.83 42.37
N GLY A 800 23.97 26.46 43.52
CA GLY A 800 23.87 27.91 43.69
C GLY A 800 22.45 28.51 43.64
N ALA A 801 21.39 27.67 43.59
CA ALA A 801 20.02 28.16 43.64
C ALA A 801 19.70 28.89 44.94
N THR A 802 19.06 30.05 44.84
CA THR A 802 18.56 30.85 45.97
C THR A 802 17.05 30.68 46.15
N GLN A 803 16.32 30.24 45.12
CA GLN A 803 14.86 30.11 45.15
C GLN A 803 14.39 29.10 44.08
N TYR A 804 13.29 28.40 44.36
CA TYR A 804 12.49 27.68 43.35
C TYR A 804 11.06 28.25 43.33
N ASP A 805 10.57 28.59 42.14
CA ASP A 805 9.15 28.92 41.92
C ASP A 805 8.46 27.77 41.19
N ILE A 806 7.28 27.38 41.70
CA ILE A 806 6.45 26.29 41.21
C ILE A 806 5.17 26.89 40.64
N TYR A 807 4.91 26.57 39.37
CA TYR A 807 3.72 26.99 38.64
C TYR A 807 2.89 25.78 38.22
N ARG A 808 1.57 25.98 38.11
CA ARG A 808 0.57 25.03 37.65
C ARG A 808 -0.24 25.63 36.49
N SER A 809 -0.65 24.83 35.53
CA SER A 809 -1.77 25.18 34.64
C SER A 809 -2.75 24.02 34.47
N HIS A 810 -3.97 24.35 34.05
CA HIS A 810 -5.09 23.41 33.84
C HIS A 810 -5.87 23.68 32.54
N THR A 811 -5.31 24.48 31.62
CA THR A 811 -5.91 24.79 30.32
C THR A 811 -4.91 24.61 29.19
N SER A 812 -5.35 23.99 28.09
CA SER A 812 -4.59 23.86 26.84
C SER A 812 -5.19 24.79 25.78
N SER A 813 -4.83 26.08 25.84
CA SER A 813 -5.21 27.05 24.79
C SER A 813 -3.99 27.44 23.95
N LYS A 814 -4.20 27.55 22.63
CA LYS A 814 -3.19 28.02 21.66
C LYS A 814 -3.40 29.50 21.24
N SER A 815 -4.25 30.25 21.95
CA SER A 815 -4.64 31.60 21.52
C SER A 815 -3.58 32.66 21.86
N ALA A 816 -3.19 33.46 20.87
CA ALA A 816 -2.22 34.55 21.01
C ALA A 816 -2.77 35.80 21.77
N LYS A 817 -4.09 35.90 21.99
CA LYS A 817 -4.75 37.11 22.52
C LYS A 817 -4.48 37.48 24.00
N TYR A 818 -3.65 36.72 24.73
CA TYR A 818 -3.57 36.82 26.21
C TYR A 818 -2.15 36.81 26.84
N SER A 819 -1.08 37.17 26.12
CA SER A 819 0.24 37.40 26.74
C SER A 819 0.44 38.85 27.16
N PRO A 820 0.74 39.14 28.45
CA PRO A 820 1.40 40.39 28.83
C PRO A 820 2.78 40.44 28.17
N SER A 821 3.08 41.52 27.46
CA SER A 821 4.31 41.67 26.64
C SER A 821 5.59 41.95 27.44
N LYS A 822 5.57 41.84 28.78
CA LYS A 822 6.68 42.22 29.66
C LYS A 822 6.86 41.26 30.85
N ASN A 823 7.28 40.03 30.56
CA ASN A 823 7.55 39.01 31.59
C ASN A 823 9.04 38.89 31.97
N GLY A 824 9.95 39.66 31.35
CA GLY A 824 11.37 39.71 31.73
C GLY A 824 12.26 38.58 31.21
N TYR A 825 11.75 37.73 30.32
CA TYR A 825 12.50 36.65 29.65
C TYR A 825 12.52 36.95 28.14
N GLY A 826 13.69 36.86 27.51
CA GLY A 826 13.97 37.47 26.20
C GLY A 826 13.24 36.89 24.99
N ASN A 827 13.34 37.60 23.86
CA ASN A 827 12.71 37.22 22.59
C ASN A 827 13.23 35.88 22.06
N GLY A 828 12.33 34.93 21.85
CA GLY A 828 12.55 33.66 21.18
C GLY A 828 11.28 32.80 21.19
N ASP A 829 11.05 32.00 20.14
CA ASP A 829 9.76 31.32 19.91
C ASP A 829 9.39 30.29 21.00
N TYR A 830 10.37 29.82 21.77
CA TYR A 830 10.16 28.99 22.96
C TYR A 830 9.41 29.69 24.12
N ALA A 831 9.07 30.97 23.99
CA ALA A 831 8.16 31.68 24.90
C ALA A 831 6.67 31.29 24.73
N LEU A 832 6.29 30.59 23.65
CA LEU A 832 4.87 30.43 23.25
C LEU A 832 4.31 28.99 23.39
N TYR A 833 4.27 28.49 24.62
CA TYR A 833 3.16 27.63 25.07
C TYR A 833 2.37 28.38 26.14
N ASN A 834 1.43 29.22 25.69
CA ASN A 834 0.59 30.11 26.50
C ASN A 834 -0.51 29.37 27.30
N GLN A 835 -0.09 28.46 28.17
CA GLN A 835 -0.92 27.95 29.24
C GLN A 835 -1.12 29.04 30.31
N LYS A 836 -2.29 29.12 30.94
CA LYS A 836 -2.52 30.07 32.05
C LYS A 836 -1.79 29.55 33.31
N TRP A 837 -0.55 29.96 33.50
CA TRP A 837 0.30 29.53 34.61
C TRP A 837 0.00 30.29 35.90
N GLU A 838 -0.53 29.59 36.89
CA GLU A 838 -0.73 30.03 38.28
C GLU A 838 0.53 29.70 39.09
N LYS A 839 1.15 30.68 39.78
CA LYS A 839 2.25 30.38 40.73
C LYS A 839 1.67 29.80 42.01
N VAL A 840 1.82 28.48 42.21
CA VAL A 840 1.26 27.77 43.37
C VAL A 840 2.18 27.78 44.60
N LYS A 841 3.50 27.94 44.40
CA LYS A 841 4.44 28.08 45.53
C LYS A 841 5.77 28.75 45.15
N THR A 842 6.32 29.52 46.07
CA THR A 842 7.74 29.90 46.12
C THR A 842 8.44 29.18 47.28
N ILE A 843 9.65 28.70 47.03
CA ILE A 843 10.51 28.00 47.99
C ILE A 843 11.87 28.71 48.04
N THR A 844 12.15 29.43 49.12
CA THR A 844 13.41 30.17 49.33
C THR A 844 14.54 29.32 49.93
N LYS A 845 14.24 28.10 50.39
CA LYS A 845 15.25 27.16 50.92
C LYS A 845 15.84 26.33 49.78
N ALA A 846 17.04 26.69 49.34
CA ALA A 846 17.82 26.04 48.26
C ALA A 846 17.94 24.50 48.33
N LYS A 847 17.84 23.92 49.53
CA LYS A 847 17.91 22.47 49.77
C LYS A 847 16.58 21.73 49.52
N THR A 848 15.45 22.45 49.46
CA THR A 848 14.12 21.86 49.33
C THR A 848 13.77 21.64 47.86
N VAL A 849 13.81 20.38 47.42
CA VAL A 849 13.61 19.97 46.01
C VAL A 849 12.35 19.12 45.78
N THR A 850 11.34 19.33 46.62
CA THR A 850 10.03 18.67 46.49
C THR A 850 8.90 19.57 46.99
N TYR A 851 7.73 19.40 46.41
CA TYR A 851 6.49 20.10 46.76
C TYR A 851 5.30 19.14 46.60
N THR A 852 4.23 19.30 47.39
CA THR A 852 2.97 18.57 47.15
C THR A 852 1.86 19.59 46.94
N ASP A 853 1.34 19.63 45.72
CA ASP A 853 0.16 20.40 45.37
C ASP A 853 -1.11 19.63 45.74
N LYS A 854 -2.15 20.34 46.19
CA LYS A 854 -3.37 19.78 46.81
C LYS A 854 -4.61 20.52 46.32
N LYS A 855 -5.81 20.00 46.66
CA LYS A 855 -7.12 20.56 46.26
C LYS A 855 -7.34 20.59 44.74
N LEU A 856 -6.71 19.67 44.02
CA LEU A 856 -6.80 19.54 42.57
C LEU A 856 -8.11 18.85 42.16
N LYS A 857 -8.64 19.21 40.99
CA LYS A 857 -9.85 18.62 40.41
C LYS A 857 -9.55 17.19 39.90
N LYS A 858 -10.37 16.22 40.33
CA LYS A 858 -10.34 14.84 39.81
C LYS A 858 -10.68 14.86 38.31
N GLY A 859 -10.03 14.00 37.51
CA GLY A 859 -10.23 13.94 36.05
C GLY A 859 -9.43 14.98 35.26
N THR A 860 -8.97 16.06 35.92
CA THR A 860 -8.34 17.18 35.23
C THR A 860 -6.87 16.92 34.89
N TYR A 861 -6.46 17.43 33.74
CA TYR A 861 -5.08 17.49 33.26
C TYR A 861 -4.36 18.71 33.84
N TYR A 862 -3.17 18.50 34.38
CA TYR A 862 -2.35 19.54 34.98
C TYR A 862 -0.96 19.56 34.37
N ASN A 863 -0.45 20.75 34.10
CA ASN A 863 0.94 21.01 33.78
C ASN A 863 1.62 21.65 34.98
N TYR A 864 2.89 21.30 35.20
CA TYR A 864 3.72 21.86 36.25
C TYR A 864 5.04 22.38 35.68
N ARG A 865 5.47 23.53 36.16
CA ARG A 865 6.78 24.12 35.85
C ARG A 865 7.50 24.46 37.14
N VAL A 866 8.76 24.05 37.26
CA VAL A 866 9.65 24.46 38.36
C VAL A 866 10.77 25.30 37.80
N VAL A 867 10.98 26.49 38.36
CA VAL A 867 11.98 27.49 37.95
C VAL A 867 12.95 27.71 39.11
N ALA A 868 14.20 27.27 38.98
CA ALA A 868 15.26 27.60 39.93
C ALA A 868 15.90 28.94 39.57
N THR A 869 15.99 29.85 40.52
CA THR A 869 16.76 31.09 40.44
C THR A 869 18.09 30.90 41.14
N TYR A 870 19.21 31.26 40.51
CA TYR A 870 20.57 31.12 41.05
C TYR A 870 21.43 32.36 40.75
N LYS A 871 22.53 32.52 41.50
CA LYS A 871 23.52 33.59 41.25
C LYS A 871 24.67 33.05 40.40
N PHE A 872 25.06 33.80 39.38
CA PHE A 872 26.24 33.55 38.56
C PHE A 872 27.07 34.84 38.47
N GLY A 873 28.11 34.94 39.30
CA GLY A 873 28.77 36.21 39.59
C GLY A 873 27.78 37.22 40.16
N LYS A 874 27.84 38.47 39.68
CA LYS A 874 26.89 39.53 40.07
C LYS A 874 25.49 39.38 39.44
N LYS A 875 25.29 38.50 38.45
CA LYS A 875 24.03 38.36 37.71
C LYS A 875 23.14 37.26 38.31
N THR A 876 21.84 37.52 38.37
CA THR A 876 20.83 36.49 38.65
C THR A 876 20.50 35.75 37.34
N ARG A 877 20.43 34.43 37.38
CA ARG A 877 20.01 33.56 36.26
C ARG A 877 18.88 32.62 36.71
N GLN A 878 18.19 32.03 35.75
CA GLN A 878 17.18 31.01 35.99
C GLN A 878 17.37 29.80 35.07
N VAL A 879 16.96 28.63 35.56
CA VAL A 879 16.79 27.39 34.79
C VAL A 879 15.45 26.78 35.18
N PHE A 880 14.75 26.11 34.25
CA PHE A 880 13.44 25.53 34.53
C PHE A 880 13.25 24.16 33.90
N ALA A 881 12.28 23.41 34.40
CA ALA A 881 11.74 22.21 33.78
C ALA A 881 10.21 22.19 33.84
N ILE A 882 9.59 21.41 32.95
CA ILE A 882 8.14 21.26 32.81
C ILE A 882 7.79 19.76 32.84
N THR A 883 6.65 19.40 33.39
CA THR A 883 6.09 18.03 33.40
C THR A 883 4.56 18.08 33.41
N ASP A 884 3.87 17.06 32.89
CA ASP A 884 2.41 16.91 32.96
C ASP A 884 1.97 15.80 33.92
N VAL A 885 0.72 15.88 34.37
CA VAL A 885 0.03 14.79 35.06
C VAL A 885 -1.49 14.92 34.93
N THR A 886 -2.18 13.81 34.65
CA THR A 886 -3.65 13.76 34.64
C THR A 886 -4.18 13.05 35.89
N LEU A 887 -5.10 13.66 36.64
CA LEU A 887 -5.68 13.10 37.87
C LEU A 887 -6.85 12.14 37.60
N GLN A 888 -6.62 11.21 36.69
CA GLN A 888 -7.46 10.04 36.45
C GLN A 888 -6.59 8.82 36.20
N MET A 889 -7.20 7.63 36.25
CA MET A 889 -6.54 6.42 35.76
C MET A 889 -6.25 6.59 34.27
N THR A 890 -4.99 6.41 33.88
CA THR A 890 -4.54 6.57 32.50
C THR A 890 -4.09 5.24 31.91
N THR A 891 -4.03 5.15 30.57
CA THR A 891 -3.29 4.09 29.86
C THR A 891 -1.88 3.94 30.48
N PRO A 892 -1.41 2.72 30.79
CA PRO A 892 -0.10 2.52 31.41
C PRO A 892 1.03 3.14 30.60
N ARG A 893 1.78 4.07 31.20
CA ARG A 893 2.92 4.75 30.56
C ARG A 893 4.20 3.91 30.68
N ASN A 894 5.14 4.15 29.76
CA ASN A 894 6.48 3.55 29.74
C ASN A 894 6.48 2.00 29.82
N LEU A 895 5.63 1.35 29.02
CA LEU A 895 5.67 -0.11 28.83
C LEU A 895 7.00 -0.50 28.16
N LYS A 896 7.92 -1.07 28.95
CA LYS A 896 9.20 -1.60 28.50
C LYS A 896 9.15 -3.13 28.54
N LEU A 897 9.52 -3.76 27.43
CA LEU A 897 9.71 -5.19 27.31
C LEU A 897 11.21 -5.49 27.28
N VAL A 898 11.67 -6.44 28.10
CA VAL A 898 13.09 -6.82 28.18
C VAL A 898 13.21 -8.34 28.16
N VAL A 899 13.97 -8.86 27.21
CA VAL A 899 14.37 -10.28 27.15
C VAL A 899 15.44 -10.55 28.21
N ASN A 900 15.27 -11.61 29.00
CA ASN A 900 16.25 -12.12 29.94
C ASN A 900 16.30 -13.66 29.83
N LYS A 901 17.33 -14.17 29.16
CA LYS A 901 17.42 -15.58 28.71
C LYS A 901 16.14 -15.95 27.94
N ASN A 902 15.40 -16.96 28.41
CA ASN A 902 14.17 -17.45 27.79
C ASN A 902 12.90 -16.81 28.39
N ASN A 903 12.99 -15.60 28.95
CA ASN A 903 11.86 -14.91 29.57
C ASN A 903 11.74 -13.48 29.06
N VAL A 904 10.52 -12.95 28.95
CA VAL A 904 10.26 -11.53 28.65
C VAL A 904 9.66 -10.86 29.88
N LYS A 905 10.37 -9.89 30.46
CA LYS A 905 9.86 -9.06 31.55
C LYS A 905 9.20 -7.81 30.98
N ALA A 906 7.90 -7.67 31.21
CA ALA A 906 7.15 -6.45 30.94
C ALA A 906 7.13 -5.58 32.21
N THR A 907 7.47 -4.31 32.09
CA THR A 907 7.42 -3.31 33.17
C THR A 907 6.74 -2.04 32.68
N TRP A 908 5.95 -1.40 33.54
CA TRP A 908 5.27 -0.13 33.23
C TRP A 908 5.25 0.76 34.49
N GLU A 909 4.84 2.01 34.33
CA GLU A 909 4.67 2.92 35.47
C GLU A 909 3.45 2.58 36.32
N LYS A 910 3.61 2.62 37.64
CA LYS A 910 2.51 2.39 38.59
C LYS A 910 1.62 3.64 38.68
N ASP A 911 0.41 3.55 38.16
CA ASP A 911 -0.66 4.51 38.41
C ASP A 911 -1.23 4.32 39.83
N ALA A 912 -1.31 5.42 40.59
CA ALA A 912 -1.87 5.46 41.94
C ALA A 912 -3.39 5.23 42.00
N PHE A 913 -4.09 5.36 40.86
CA PHE A 913 -5.55 5.15 40.76
C PHE A 913 -5.90 3.69 40.39
N ALA A 914 -4.93 2.87 40.00
CA ALA A 914 -5.13 1.49 39.61
C ALA A 914 -5.11 0.55 40.83
N SER A 915 -6.16 -0.25 41.02
CA SER A 915 -6.21 -1.31 42.04
C SER A 915 -5.61 -2.63 41.55
N LYS A 916 -5.61 -2.85 40.22
CA LYS A 916 -4.90 -3.94 39.54
C LYS A 916 -4.59 -3.55 38.09
N TYR A 917 -3.73 -4.34 37.45
CA TYR A 917 -3.47 -4.32 36.02
C TYR A 917 -3.87 -5.67 35.42
N GLU A 918 -4.39 -5.63 34.19
CA GLU A 918 -4.51 -6.80 33.34
C GLU A 918 -3.41 -6.73 32.28
N ILE A 919 -2.61 -7.80 32.20
CA ILE A 919 -1.68 -8.03 31.10
C ILE A 919 -2.23 -9.18 30.24
N LYS A 920 -2.31 -8.93 28.94
CA LYS A 920 -2.58 -9.93 27.92
C LYS A 920 -1.30 -10.13 27.13
N TYR A 921 -0.90 -11.38 26.91
CA TYR A 921 0.22 -11.67 26.02
C TYR A 921 -0.04 -12.86 25.11
N LYS A 922 0.57 -12.82 23.92
CA LYS A 922 0.74 -13.97 23.03
C LYS A 922 2.23 -14.24 22.91
N LYS A 923 2.62 -15.51 23.00
CA LYS A 923 3.96 -15.97 22.65
C LYS A 923 3.89 -16.63 21.28
N TYR A 924 4.96 -16.48 20.52
CA TYR A 924 5.19 -17.10 19.24
C TYR A 924 6.55 -17.79 19.29
N ASP A 925 6.68 -18.92 18.60
CA ASP A 925 7.95 -19.63 18.47
C ASP A 925 8.87 -18.96 17.43
N GLY A 926 10.04 -19.57 17.18
CA GLY A 926 11.02 -19.07 16.21
C GLY A 926 10.54 -19.07 14.75
N GLU A 927 9.46 -19.79 14.45
CA GLU A 927 8.84 -19.86 13.12
C GLU A 927 7.60 -18.95 13.01
N GLY A 928 7.31 -18.17 14.05
CA GLY A 928 6.16 -17.25 14.10
C GLY A 928 4.84 -17.94 14.41
N ARG A 929 4.82 -19.24 14.74
CA ARG A 929 3.62 -19.96 15.17
C ARG A 929 3.27 -19.56 16.59
N SER A 930 2.01 -19.22 16.86
CA SER A 930 1.62 -18.81 18.22
C SER A 930 1.55 -20.00 19.16
N GLU A 931 2.26 -19.96 20.28
CA GLU A 931 2.15 -20.98 21.34
C GLU A 931 0.70 -21.09 21.89
N LYS A 932 -0.10 -20.04 21.70
CA LYS A 932 -1.53 -20.03 22.03
C LYS A 932 -2.26 -19.00 21.17
N ASN A 933 -3.22 -19.45 20.36
CA ASN A 933 -4.00 -18.58 19.47
C ASN A 933 -4.88 -17.56 20.22
N THR A 934 -5.15 -17.77 21.51
CA THR A 934 -5.83 -16.82 22.40
C THR A 934 -4.86 -16.03 23.29
N TRP A 935 -5.22 -14.79 23.62
CA TRP A 935 -4.43 -13.96 24.54
C TRP A 935 -4.37 -14.57 25.93
N THR A 936 -3.16 -14.93 26.39
CA THR A 936 -2.95 -15.34 27.78
C THR A 936 -3.15 -14.13 28.68
N THR A 937 -4.27 -14.11 29.39
CA THR A 937 -4.69 -13.00 30.25
C THR A 937 -4.28 -13.30 31.70
N LYS A 938 -3.61 -12.35 32.34
CA LYS A 938 -3.18 -12.43 33.74
C LYS A 938 -3.45 -11.10 34.43
N SER A 939 -3.77 -11.13 35.73
CA SER A 939 -3.91 -9.94 36.56
C SER A 939 -2.74 -9.82 37.53
N THR A 940 -2.31 -8.60 37.83
CA THR A 940 -1.28 -8.30 38.83
C THR A 940 -1.59 -7.02 39.60
N LYS A 941 -1.22 -6.96 40.89
CA LYS A 941 -1.25 -5.73 41.70
C LYS A 941 0.03 -4.89 41.53
N GLY A 942 1.10 -5.48 41.01
CA GLY A 942 2.38 -4.81 40.74
C GLY A 942 2.43 -4.20 39.34
N SER A 943 3.40 -3.32 39.09
CA SER A 943 3.61 -2.66 37.79
C SER A 943 4.61 -3.41 36.88
N SER A 944 4.65 -4.74 37.00
CA SER A 944 5.43 -5.61 36.14
C SER A 944 4.86 -7.02 36.09
N TYR A 945 5.22 -7.76 35.04
CA TYR A 945 4.92 -9.17 34.88
C TYR A 945 6.04 -9.86 34.08
N THR A 946 6.38 -11.10 34.44
CA THR A 946 7.40 -11.88 33.73
C THR A 946 6.74 -13.03 32.97
N ILE A 947 6.82 -12.96 31.65
CA ILE A 947 6.39 -13.98 30.71
C ILE A 947 7.52 -15.00 30.58
N LYS A 948 7.25 -16.27 30.95
CA LYS A 948 8.27 -17.33 31.00
C LYS A 948 8.29 -18.19 29.74
N SER A 949 9.43 -18.85 29.52
CA SER A 949 9.64 -19.90 28.51
C SER A 949 9.28 -19.44 27.09
N VAL A 950 9.89 -18.34 26.66
CA VAL A 950 9.85 -17.84 25.28
C VAL A 950 11.00 -18.50 24.50
N ALA A 951 10.70 -19.17 23.39
CA ALA A 951 11.71 -19.82 22.55
C ALA A 951 12.73 -18.81 21.97
N LYS A 952 13.94 -19.26 21.61
CA LYS A 952 14.92 -18.45 20.86
C LYS A 952 14.36 -18.20 19.45
N GLY A 953 14.37 -16.95 18.99
CA GLY A 953 13.65 -16.49 17.79
C GLY A 953 12.18 -16.14 18.04
N GLY A 954 11.61 -16.53 19.18
CA GLY A 954 10.19 -16.38 19.47
C GLY A 954 9.75 -14.95 19.76
N ARG A 955 8.65 -14.50 19.13
CA ARG A 955 8.04 -13.18 19.39
C ARG A 955 7.15 -13.23 20.63
N VAL A 956 7.04 -12.12 21.36
CA VAL A 956 6.02 -11.90 22.38
C VAL A 956 5.32 -10.59 22.10
N GLU A 957 4.00 -10.64 21.96
CA GLU A 957 3.13 -9.46 21.93
C GLU A 957 2.51 -9.28 23.31
N VAL A 958 2.46 -8.03 23.78
CA VAL A 958 1.97 -7.67 25.10
C VAL A 958 1.01 -6.49 24.99
N ARG A 959 -0.13 -6.59 25.68
CA ARG A 959 -1.05 -5.48 25.92
C ARG A 959 -1.31 -5.38 27.42
N VAL A 960 -1.22 -4.18 28.00
CA VAL A 960 -1.49 -3.96 29.43
C VAL A 960 -2.45 -2.79 29.64
N ARG A 961 -3.42 -2.95 30.54
CA ARG A 961 -4.34 -1.88 30.96
C ARG A 961 -4.51 -1.85 32.46
N ALA A 962 -4.82 -0.67 32.99
CA ALA A 962 -5.13 -0.44 34.40
C ALA A 962 -6.63 -0.65 34.67
N TYR A 963 -6.96 -1.08 35.89
CA TYR A 963 -8.33 -1.12 36.42
C TYR A 963 -8.44 -0.30 37.71
N GLY A 964 -9.48 0.52 37.81
CA GLY A 964 -9.69 1.42 38.94
C GLY A 964 -11.03 2.13 38.84
N SER A 965 -11.65 2.44 39.99
CA SER A 965 -12.97 3.09 40.06
C SER A 965 -14.06 2.41 39.20
N LYS A 966 -14.10 1.07 39.20
CA LYS A 966 -15.01 0.22 38.40
C LYS A 966 -14.85 0.32 36.86
N GLN A 967 -13.81 0.98 36.35
CA GLN A 967 -13.54 1.12 34.92
C GLN A 967 -12.16 0.57 34.54
N TRP A 968 -11.96 0.33 33.24
CA TRP A 968 -10.69 -0.05 32.62
C TRP A 968 -10.11 1.12 31.82
N SER A 969 -8.79 1.28 31.81
CA SER A 969 -8.12 2.16 30.85
C SER A 969 -8.01 1.48 29.47
N SER A 970 -7.69 2.26 28.45
CA SER A 970 -7.18 1.72 27.18
C SER A 970 -5.89 0.92 27.40
N TYR A 971 -5.57 0.02 26.47
CA TYR A 971 -4.34 -0.78 26.51
C TYR A 971 -3.13 0.03 26.02
N ALA A 972 -2.03 -0.03 26.76
CA ALA A 972 -0.69 0.15 26.20
C ALA A 972 -0.27 -1.15 25.52
N GLN A 973 0.41 -1.07 24.37
CA GLN A 973 0.82 -2.24 23.59
C GLN A 973 2.32 -2.21 23.29
N GLY A 974 2.92 -3.38 23.13
CA GLY A 974 4.31 -3.53 22.74
C GLY A 974 4.60 -4.96 22.27
N GLN A 975 5.68 -5.13 21.51
CA GLN A 975 6.14 -6.44 21.06
C GLN A 975 7.66 -6.54 21.14
N ILE A 976 8.19 -7.75 21.31
CA ILE A 976 9.63 -8.01 21.32
C ILE A 976 9.93 -9.42 20.82
N THR A 977 11.01 -9.60 20.07
CA THR A 977 11.49 -10.92 19.64
C THR A 977 12.63 -11.38 20.55
N ASN A 978 12.55 -12.59 21.07
CA ASN A 978 13.63 -13.21 21.83
C ASN A 978 14.78 -13.60 20.88
N GLY A 979 16.00 -13.16 21.17
CA GLY A 979 17.18 -13.52 20.39
C GLY A 979 17.38 -12.69 19.12
N GLU A 980 17.26 -11.36 19.23
CA GLU A 980 17.86 -10.41 18.27
C GLU A 980 19.28 -10.86 17.90
N LEU A 981 19.67 -10.71 16.63
CA LEU A 981 21.04 -11.04 16.23
C LEU A 981 22.03 -10.02 16.82
N ALA A 982 23.26 -10.46 17.05
CA ALA A 982 24.32 -9.55 17.46
C ALA A 982 24.59 -8.53 16.33
N ALA A 983 24.64 -7.24 16.67
CA ALA A 983 25.03 -6.20 15.71
C ALA A 983 26.40 -6.54 15.08
N ALA A 984 26.51 -6.45 13.75
CA ALA A 984 27.70 -6.85 13.01
C ALA A 984 28.93 -6.05 13.47
N LYS A 985 29.95 -6.76 13.98
CA LYS A 985 31.17 -6.17 14.56
C LYS A 985 32.30 -6.07 13.54
N GLY A 986 33.31 -5.26 13.88
CA GLY A 986 34.56 -5.21 13.12
C GLY A 986 34.41 -4.64 11.71
N ILE A 987 33.38 -3.82 11.46
CA ILE A 987 33.13 -3.21 10.16
C ILE A 987 34.34 -2.38 9.75
N LYS A 988 34.88 -2.61 8.55
CA LYS A 988 35.93 -1.79 7.93
C LYS A 988 35.54 -1.46 6.50
N ALA A 989 35.83 -0.24 6.07
CA ALA A 989 35.76 0.20 4.68
C ALA A 989 37.17 0.51 4.19
N LYS A 990 37.52 0.08 2.98
CA LYS A 990 38.79 0.42 2.31
C LYS A 990 38.54 0.71 0.83
N GLU A 991 39.29 1.63 0.25
CA GLU A 991 39.35 1.76 -1.21
C GLU A 991 40.06 0.55 -1.81
N ILE A 992 39.54 0.08 -2.94
CA ILE A 992 40.15 -0.93 -3.80
C ILE A 992 40.22 -0.39 -5.23
N THR A 993 41.16 -0.92 -6.02
CA THR A 993 41.23 -0.67 -7.46
C THR A 993 40.78 -1.93 -8.18
N GLU A 994 39.78 -1.81 -9.02
CA GLU A 994 39.31 -2.87 -9.90
C GLU A 994 39.69 -2.52 -11.35
N LYS A 995 39.69 -3.50 -12.26
CA LYS A 995 39.78 -3.27 -13.71
C LYS A 995 38.45 -3.67 -14.33
N ASP A 996 37.94 -2.89 -15.27
CA ASP A 996 36.84 -3.35 -16.12
C ASP A 996 37.34 -4.35 -17.18
N ALA A 997 36.42 -4.91 -17.96
CA ALA A 997 36.73 -5.86 -19.05
C ALA A 997 37.64 -5.27 -20.15
N LYS A 998 37.80 -3.93 -20.20
CA LYS A 998 38.69 -3.20 -21.11
C LYS A 998 40.01 -2.79 -20.43
N GLY A 999 40.29 -3.30 -19.23
CA GLY A 999 41.52 -3.07 -18.47
C GLY A 999 41.59 -1.72 -17.74
N LYS A 1000 40.57 -0.86 -17.84
CA LYS A 1000 40.53 0.48 -17.26
C LYS A 1000 40.39 0.38 -15.74
N LYS A 1001 41.28 1.06 -15.02
CA LYS A 1001 41.29 1.04 -13.54
C LYS A 1001 40.19 1.94 -12.98
N THR A 1002 39.25 1.34 -12.25
CA THR A 1002 38.23 2.05 -11.47
C THR A 1002 38.55 1.95 -9.97
N THR A 1003 37.96 2.81 -9.15
CA THR A 1003 38.09 2.75 -7.69
C THR A 1003 36.72 2.44 -7.11
N ALA A 1004 36.65 1.46 -6.23
CA ALA A 1004 35.44 1.09 -5.49
C ALA A 1004 35.75 1.03 -3.99
N VAL A 1005 34.72 0.90 -3.15
CA VAL A 1005 34.90 0.72 -1.70
C VAL A 1005 34.57 -0.71 -1.32
N GLN A 1006 35.50 -1.43 -0.71
CA GLN A 1006 35.26 -2.74 -0.13
C GLN A 1006 34.87 -2.59 1.34
N ILE A 1007 33.72 -3.13 1.73
CA ILE A 1007 33.23 -3.23 3.10
C ILE A 1007 33.48 -4.68 3.57
N GLN A 1008 33.90 -4.85 4.83
CA GLN A 1008 34.06 -6.16 5.47
C GLN A 1008 33.63 -6.12 6.93
N TRP A 1009 33.10 -7.21 7.46
CA TRP A 1009 32.64 -7.35 8.85
C TRP A 1009 32.93 -8.75 9.42
N SER A 1010 32.75 -8.94 10.72
CA SER A 1010 32.80 -10.26 11.36
C SER A 1010 31.49 -11.02 11.15
N LYS A 1011 31.57 -12.33 10.90
CA LYS A 1011 30.39 -13.22 10.82
C LYS A 1011 29.57 -13.10 12.11
N VAL A 1012 28.26 -12.90 11.97
CA VAL A 1012 27.29 -12.90 13.06
C VAL A 1012 26.74 -14.33 13.21
N PRO A 1013 26.78 -14.95 14.40
CA PRO A 1013 26.15 -16.25 14.63
C PRO A 1013 24.64 -16.21 14.33
N ASP A 1014 24.12 -17.32 13.80
CA ASP A 1014 22.73 -17.47 13.30
C ASP A 1014 22.31 -16.54 12.13
N ALA A 1015 23.20 -15.70 11.59
CA ALA A 1015 22.88 -14.88 10.41
C ALA A 1015 23.04 -15.70 9.12
N ALA A 1016 22.01 -15.70 8.28
CA ALA A 1016 22.02 -16.30 6.95
C ALA A 1016 22.47 -15.30 5.88
N TYR A 1017 22.10 -14.03 6.03
CA TYR A 1017 22.51 -12.95 5.14
C TYR A 1017 22.64 -11.61 5.88
N TYR A 1018 23.17 -10.62 5.18
CA TYR A 1018 23.38 -9.26 5.64
C TYR A 1018 22.80 -8.27 4.63
N VAL A 1019 22.44 -7.08 5.09
CA VAL A 1019 22.13 -5.93 4.22
C VAL A 1019 23.09 -4.80 4.57
N VAL A 1020 23.74 -4.24 3.55
CA VAL A 1020 24.75 -3.18 3.72
C VAL A 1020 24.24 -1.86 3.14
N ASN A 1021 24.14 -0.86 4.00
CA ASN A 1021 23.68 0.48 3.65
C ASN A 1021 24.81 1.50 3.76
N ARG A 1022 24.73 2.55 2.95
CA ARG A 1022 25.63 3.71 2.91
C ARG A 1022 24.82 4.97 3.21
N SER A 1023 25.42 5.90 3.95
CA SER A 1023 24.91 7.26 4.12
C SER A 1023 26.06 8.28 4.13
N THR A 1024 25.76 9.56 3.84
CA THR A 1024 26.68 10.69 4.05
C THR A 1024 26.72 11.17 5.50
N SER A 1025 25.88 10.60 6.38
CA SER A 1025 25.69 11.02 7.75
C SER A 1025 26.20 10.00 8.78
N PRO A 1026 26.89 10.44 9.84
CA PRO A 1026 27.24 9.59 10.97
C PRO A 1026 26.00 9.26 11.80
N VAL A 1027 26.13 8.23 12.64
CA VAL A 1027 25.19 7.96 13.74
C VAL A 1027 25.09 9.16 14.68
N ALA A 1028 23.87 9.67 14.88
CA ALA A 1028 23.60 10.74 15.84
C ALA A 1028 23.26 10.20 17.25
N TYR A 1029 22.61 9.03 17.33
CA TYR A 1029 22.11 8.46 18.58
C TYR A 1029 22.77 7.12 18.93
N TYR A 1030 23.10 6.94 20.20
CA TYR A 1030 23.61 5.70 20.78
C TYR A 1030 22.67 5.22 21.87
N ASN A 1031 22.06 4.06 21.65
CA ASN A 1031 21.17 3.41 22.58
C ASN A 1031 22.01 2.76 23.71
N GLN A 1032 22.08 3.42 24.86
CA GLN A 1032 22.92 2.97 25.99
C GLN A 1032 22.50 1.60 26.54
N ASP A 1033 21.20 1.30 26.56
CA ASP A 1033 20.64 0.03 27.03
C ASP A 1033 21.06 -1.13 26.13
N LYS A 1034 20.87 -0.99 24.81
CA LYS A 1034 21.22 -2.01 23.82
C LYS A 1034 22.71 -2.04 23.45
N LYS A 1035 23.46 -0.98 23.78
CA LYS A 1035 24.88 -0.76 23.40
C LYS A 1035 25.12 -0.79 21.87
N VAL A 1036 24.17 -0.24 21.13
CA VAL A 1036 24.17 -0.11 19.66
C VAL A 1036 23.84 1.33 19.26
N TYR A 1037 24.09 1.66 18.00
CA TYR A 1037 23.66 2.91 17.39
C TYR A 1037 22.42 2.68 16.54
N ASP A 1038 21.59 3.72 16.44
CA ASP A 1038 20.45 3.74 15.53
C ASP A 1038 20.87 4.32 14.16
N ARG A 1039 20.06 4.11 13.11
CA ARG A 1039 20.35 4.68 11.78
C ARG A 1039 20.28 6.21 11.81
N PRO A 1040 21.07 6.94 11.00
CA PRO A 1040 20.89 8.38 10.81
C PRO A 1040 19.52 8.70 10.20
N THR A 1041 18.96 9.83 10.62
CA THR A 1041 17.77 10.45 10.02
C THR A 1041 18.15 11.30 8.81
N ASP A 1042 18.64 10.66 7.74
CA ASP A 1042 18.90 11.35 6.47
C ASP A 1042 18.31 10.65 5.24
N SER A 1043 17.88 11.45 4.27
CA SER A 1043 17.32 10.99 2.98
C SER A 1043 18.34 10.30 2.06
N ASN A 1044 19.62 10.23 2.47
CA ASN A 1044 20.71 9.66 1.69
C ASN A 1044 21.08 8.24 2.17
N TRP A 1045 20.18 7.59 2.90
CA TRP A 1045 20.27 6.18 3.29
C TRP A 1045 19.98 5.29 2.09
N ALA A 1046 21.03 4.71 1.49
CA ALA A 1046 20.95 3.92 0.27
C ALA A 1046 21.66 2.57 0.41
N LEU A 1047 21.19 1.55 -0.31
CA LEU A 1047 21.93 0.28 -0.45
C LEU A 1047 23.28 0.51 -1.15
N ILE A 1048 24.26 -0.35 -0.84
CA ILE A 1048 25.48 -0.44 -1.66
C ILE A 1048 25.16 -1.05 -3.02
N SER A 1049 25.90 -0.62 -4.05
CA SER A 1049 25.65 -1.09 -5.42
C SER A 1049 26.60 -2.23 -5.77
N LYS A 1050 26.04 -3.37 -6.20
CA LYS A 1050 26.80 -4.50 -6.78
C LYS A 1050 27.43 -4.06 -8.10
N GLU A 1051 26.63 -3.42 -8.95
CA GLU A 1051 27.01 -2.89 -10.26
C GLU A 1051 26.45 -1.46 -10.42
N SER A 1052 27.02 -0.67 -11.33
CA SER A 1052 26.52 0.67 -11.65
C SER A 1052 26.77 1.02 -13.09
N ASN A 1053 25.81 1.65 -13.76
CA ASN A 1053 26.01 2.16 -15.10
C ASN A 1053 26.57 3.60 -15.09
N THR A 1054 27.45 3.92 -16.04
CA THR A 1054 28.18 5.21 -16.09
C THR A 1054 27.75 6.17 -17.20
N ASP A 1055 26.99 5.72 -18.20
CA ASP A 1055 26.60 6.50 -19.39
C ASP A 1055 25.15 7.03 -19.39
N GLU A 1056 24.22 6.39 -18.68
CA GLU A 1056 22.79 6.79 -18.67
C GLU A 1056 22.33 7.65 -17.46
N SER A 1057 21.13 8.24 -17.57
CA SER A 1057 20.67 9.35 -16.72
C SER A 1057 19.51 9.03 -15.74
N VAL A 1058 19.79 9.26 -14.46
CA VAL A 1058 18.91 9.71 -13.34
C VAL A 1058 17.76 8.88 -12.72
N SER A 1059 17.42 7.64 -13.11
CA SER A 1059 16.44 6.84 -12.32
C SER A 1059 16.95 5.49 -11.78
N TYR A 1060 17.60 4.64 -12.59
CA TYR A 1060 17.98 3.27 -12.20
C TYR A 1060 19.46 2.91 -12.43
N HIS A 1061 20.38 3.85 -12.20
CA HIS A 1061 21.81 3.72 -12.52
C HIS A 1061 22.65 2.75 -11.66
N THR A 1062 22.05 1.96 -10.76
CA THR A 1062 22.77 1.09 -9.81
C THR A 1062 21.98 -0.18 -9.47
N VAL A 1063 22.62 -1.35 -9.59
CA VAL A 1063 22.03 -2.65 -9.26
C VAL A 1063 22.40 -3.02 -7.81
N PRO A 1064 21.43 -3.31 -6.91
CA PRO A 1064 21.71 -3.78 -5.56
C PRO A 1064 22.11 -5.27 -5.54
N TYR A 1065 22.61 -5.75 -4.39
CA TYR A 1065 22.86 -7.18 -4.17
C TYR A 1065 21.53 -7.94 -3.96
N ARG A 1066 21.44 -9.21 -4.39
CA ARG A 1066 20.26 -10.08 -4.26
C ARG A 1066 20.66 -11.55 -4.02
N GLU A 1067 21.67 -11.78 -3.18
CA GLU A 1067 22.34 -13.08 -3.02
C GLU A 1067 21.54 -14.13 -2.22
N TYR A 1068 20.56 -13.72 -1.39
CA TYR A 1068 19.77 -14.63 -0.58
C TYR A 1068 18.29 -14.59 -1.00
N LYS A 1069 17.78 -15.66 -1.61
CA LYS A 1069 16.37 -15.79 -2.03
C LYS A 1069 15.84 -14.59 -2.84
N PHE A 1070 16.69 -13.94 -3.64
CA PHE A 1070 16.40 -12.72 -4.42
C PHE A 1070 16.05 -11.45 -3.60
N GLU A 1071 16.17 -11.50 -2.27
CA GLU A 1071 15.90 -10.39 -1.34
C GLU A 1071 16.77 -9.17 -1.64
N GLU A 1072 16.18 -7.98 -1.69
CA GLU A 1072 16.90 -6.78 -2.11
C GLU A 1072 17.93 -6.30 -1.07
N GLY A 1073 19.14 -6.01 -1.53
CA GLY A 1073 20.29 -5.64 -0.72
C GLY A 1073 20.98 -6.81 -0.01
N SER A 1074 20.54 -8.06 -0.24
CA SER A 1074 21.04 -9.23 0.50
C SER A 1074 22.43 -9.69 0.03
N VAL A 1075 23.32 -9.90 1.01
CA VAL A 1075 24.69 -10.41 0.87
C VAL A 1075 24.87 -11.60 1.79
N VAL A 1076 25.26 -12.76 1.26
CA VAL A 1076 25.50 -14.00 2.04
C VAL A 1076 26.91 -14.00 2.63
N GLY A 1077 27.87 -13.36 1.95
CA GLY A 1077 29.25 -13.20 2.42
C GLY A 1077 29.41 -12.20 3.58
N THR A 1078 30.63 -12.14 4.15
CA THR A 1078 31.03 -11.15 5.18
C THR A 1078 31.82 -9.95 4.61
N LYS A 1079 31.76 -9.79 3.29
CA LYS A 1079 32.45 -8.78 2.49
C LYS A 1079 31.55 -8.43 1.31
N ALA A 1080 31.46 -7.15 0.99
CA ALA A 1080 30.83 -6.65 -0.23
C ALA A 1080 31.64 -5.48 -0.82
N VAL A 1081 31.39 -5.15 -2.08
CA VAL A 1081 31.96 -3.98 -2.76
C VAL A 1081 30.84 -3.03 -3.12
N ASP A 1082 30.99 -1.75 -2.77
CA ASP A 1082 30.14 -0.68 -3.22
C ASP A 1082 30.73 -0.03 -4.48
N ARG A 1083 30.03 -0.19 -5.60
CA ARG A 1083 30.40 0.32 -6.92
C ARG A 1083 29.64 1.58 -7.34
N ALA A 1084 28.85 2.18 -6.44
CA ALA A 1084 28.13 3.42 -6.74
C ALA A 1084 29.05 4.56 -7.24
N ARG A 1085 28.46 5.57 -7.91
CA ARG A 1085 29.14 6.79 -8.39
C ARG A 1085 29.52 7.75 -7.24
N LEU A 1086 30.37 7.28 -6.33
CA LEU A 1086 30.82 7.98 -5.12
C LEU A 1086 31.63 9.26 -5.46
N GLN A 1087 31.46 10.29 -4.63
CA GLN A 1087 32.00 11.63 -4.87
C GLN A 1087 33.30 11.88 -4.09
N THR A 1088 34.33 12.39 -4.78
CA THR A 1088 35.68 12.54 -4.21
C THR A 1088 35.72 13.55 -3.06
N GLY A 1089 36.30 13.17 -1.91
CA GLY A 1089 36.39 13.97 -0.70
C GLY A 1089 35.13 13.97 0.16
N VAL A 1090 34.09 13.21 -0.21
CA VAL A 1090 32.90 13.00 0.62
C VAL A 1090 33.16 11.82 1.55
N THR A 1091 32.75 11.99 2.82
CA THR A 1091 32.84 10.92 3.82
C THR A 1091 31.57 10.09 3.79
N TYR A 1092 31.72 8.80 3.46
CA TYR A 1092 30.63 7.83 3.46
C TYR A 1092 30.73 6.93 4.69
N TYR A 1093 29.59 6.63 5.30
CA TYR A 1093 29.42 5.76 6.47
C TYR A 1093 28.70 4.48 6.05
N TYR A 1094 29.23 3.33 6.44
CA TYR A 1094 28.71 2.01 6.07
C TYR A 1094 28.16 1.27 7.28
N TYR A 1095 26.95 0.76 7.10
CA TYR A 1095 26.10 0.15 8.11
C TYR A 1095 25.77 -1.27 7.67
N VAL A 1096 25.93 -2.24 8.57
CA VAL A 1096 25.69 -3.66 8.28
C VAL A 1096 24.63 -4.19 9.23
N THR A 1097 23.51 -4.63 8.67
CA THR A 1097 22.42 -5.33 9.37
C THR A 1097 22.56 -6.83 9.11
N ALA A 1098 22.32 -7.67 10.11
CA ALA A 1098 22.31 -9.13 9.97
C ALA A 1098 20.89 -9.69 10.08
N TYR A 1099 20.58 -10.75 9.33
CA TYR A 1099 19.26 -11.37 9.24
C TYR A 1099 19.36 -12.91 9.36
N SER A 1100 18.37 -13.54 9.99
CA SER A 1100 18.19 -15.00 10.01
C SER A 1100 17.67 -15.53 8.67
N ALA A 1101 17.68 -16.87 8.49
CA ALA A 1101 17.22 -17.54 7.27
C ALA A 1101 15.74 -17.31 6.91
N ASP A 1102 14.93 -16.92 7.91
CA ASP A 1102 13.51 -16.57 7.77
C ASP A 1102 13.28 -15.04 7.78
N GLY A 1103 14.34 -14.23 7.81
CA GLY A 1103 14.30 -12.76 7.87
C GLY A 1103 13.81 -12.16 9.21
N ARG A 1104 13.16 -12.95 10.09
CA ARG A 1104 12.46 -12.43 11.29
C ARG A 1104 13.38 -11.96 12.41
N ARG A 1105 14.56 -12.57 12.58
CA ARG A 1105 15.55 -12.15 13.58
C ARG A 1105 16.54 -11.19 12.91
N VAL A 1106 16.36 -9.91 13.18
CA VAL A 1106 17.24 -8.84 12.72
C VAL A 1106 18.25 -8.51 13.83
N SER A 1107 19.42 -7.96 13.46
CA SER A 1107 20.36 -7.42 14.44
C SER A 1107 19.78 -6.26 15.25
N ALA A 1108 20.05 -6.23 16.56
CA ALA A 1108 19.48 -5.31 17.56
C ALA A 1108 19.61 -3.79 17.28
N GLY A 1109 20.47 -3.43 16.32
CA GLY A 1109 20.89 -2.09 15.90
C GLY A 1109 22.25 -2.18 15.22
N TYR A 1110 22.95 -1.06 15.05
CA TYR A 1110 24.25 -1.01 14.39
C TYR A 1110 25.40 -0.96 15.40
N THR A 1111 26.57 -1.52 15.04
CA THR A 1111 27.81 -1.11 15.71
C THR A 1111 28.27 0.24 15.14
N LYS A 1112 29.36 0.81 15.68
CA LYS A 1112 29.90 2.06 15.14
C LYS A 1112 30.24 1.86 13.65
N PRO A 1113 29.64 2.61 12.72
CA PRO A 1113 29.81 2.38 11.29
C PRO A 1113 31.27 2.60 10.88
N ALA A 1114 31.72 1.84 9.87
CA ALA A 1114 32.96 2.19 9.19
C ALA A 1114 32.75 3.46 8.39
N SER A 1115 33.77 4.32 8.28
CA SER A 1115 33.71 5.50 7.42
C SER A 1115 34.96 5.67 6.59
N ILE A 1116 34.80 6.23 5.40
CA ILE A 1116 35.90 6.54 4.48
C ILE A 1116 35.63 7.85 3.74
N CYS A 1117 36.64 8.74 3.71
CA CYS A 1117 36.65 9.94 2.88
C CYS A 1117 37.15 9.57 1.48
N TYR A 1118 36.22 9.33 0.55
CA TYR A 1118 36.50 8.65 -0.72
C TYR A 1118 37.51 9.42 -1.59
N LYS A 1119 38.56 8.75 -2.03
CA LYS A 1119 39.71 9.31 -2.79
C LYS A 1119 40.45 10.45 -2.06
N ALA A 1120 40.34 10.51 -0.72
CA ALA A 1120 40.93 11.56 0.11
C ALA A 1120 41.50 11.02 1.44
N VAL A 1121 42.58 10.23 1.36
CA VAL A 1121 43.20 9.58 2.54
C VAL A 1121 44.43 10.35 3.03
N ALA A 1122 44.40 10.84 4.27
CA ALA A 1122 45.56 11.45 4.91
C ALA A 1122 46.50 10.38 5.52
N SER A 1123 47.81 10.53 5.27
CA SER A 1123 48.82 9.59 5.79
C SER A 1123 50.15 10.28 6.13
N ILE A 1124 50.87 9.71 7.11
CA ILE A 1124 52.22 10.13 7.49
C ILE A 1124 53.22 9.24 6.73
N LYS A 1125 53.84 9.80 5.68
CA LYS A 1125 54.83 9.12 4.82
C LYS A 1125 56.10 8.74 5.58
N SER A 1126 56.59 9.62 6.47
CA SER A 1126 57.74 9.31 7.34
C SER A 1126 57.76 10.17 8.60
N ILE A 1127 58.33 9.66 9.69
CA ILE A 1127 58.56 10.39 10.94
C ILE A 1127 60.04 10.25 11.36
N LYS A 1128 60.69 11.34 11.76
CA LYS A 1128 62.11 11.35 12.19
C LYS A 1128 62.26 12.19 13.47
N ALA A 1129 63.12 11.76 14.40
CA ALA A 1129 63.43 12.48 15.64
C ALA A 1129 64.91 12.90 15.66
N THR A 1130 65.16 14.18 15.94
CA THR A 1130 66.50 14.79 15.95
C THR A 1130 66.57 15.91 17.00
N LYS A 1131 67.54 15.84 17.92
CA LYS A 1131 67.89 16.89 18.91
C LYS A 1131 66.66 17.64 19.49
N GLY A 1132 65.81 16.94 20.23
CA GLY A 1132 64.62 17.52 20.89
C GLY A 1132 63.47 17.92 19.97
N LYS A 1133 63.47 17.49 18.71
CA LYS A 1133 62.42 17.79 17.71
C LYS A 1133 61.97 16.51 16.99
N VAL A 1134 60.70 16.48 16.56
CA VAL A 1134 60.15 15.43 15.69
C VAL A 1134 59.59 16.04 14.42
N THR A 1135 60.08 15.57 13.26
CA THR A 1135 59.63 16.01 11.93
C THR A 1135 58.75 14.94 11.30
N LEU A 1136 57.56 15.35 10.85
CA LEU A 1136 56.60 14.52 10.12
C LEU A 1136 56.59 14.96 8.66
N LYS A 1137 56.72 14.01 7.73
CA LYS A 1137 56.38 14.20 6.30
C LYS A 1137 55.05 13.53 6.00
N LEU A 1138 54.16 14.26 5.33
CA LEU A 1138 52.77 13.91 5.07
C LEU A 1138 52.56 13.61 3.58
N THR A 1139 51.58 12.77 3.25
CA THR A 1139 51.13 12.58 1.86
C THR A 1139 50.22 13.74 1.44
N LYS A 1140 50.38 14.23 0.20
CA LYS A 1140 49.54 15.31 -0.34
C LYS A 1140 48.12 14.79 -0.60
N VAL A 1141 47.15 15.28 0.16
CA VAL A 1141 45.72 15.03 -0.07
C VAL A 1141 45.17 16.05 -1.07
N SER A 1142 44.42 15.59 -2.07
CA SER A 1142 43.82 16.48 -3.07
C SER A 1142 42.86 17.47 -2.41
N LYS A 1143 42.91 18.74 -2.83
CA LYS A 1143 42.09 19.86 -2.34
C LYS A 1143 42.20 20.19 -0.83
N ALA A 1144 43.07 19.52 -0.07
CA ALA A 1144 43.36 19.90 1.31
C ALA A 1144 44.05 21.27 1.38
N LYS A 1145 43.61 22.12 2.32
CA LYS A 1145 44.14 23.47 2.58
C LYS A 1145 45.06 23.51 3.80
N LYS A 1146 44.89 22.59 4.75
CA LYS A 1146 45.75 22.42 5.94
C LYS A 1146 45.74 20.97 6.43
N TYR A 1147 46.74 20.61 7.21
CA TYR A 1147 46.84 19.36 7.95
C TYR A 1147 46.84 19.68 9.45
N VAL A 1148 46.01 19.00 10.23
CA VAL A 1148 45.96 19.11 11.69
C VAL A 1148 46.67 17.92 12.31
N ILE A 1149 47.64 18.18 13.19
CA ILE A 1149 48.49 17.17 13.80
C ILE A 1149 48.02 16.93 15.23
N TYR A 1150 47.75 15.65 15.52
CA TYR A 1150 47.39 15.16 16.84
C TYR A 1150 48.52 14.31 17.40
N ARG A 1151 48.81 14.46 18.69
CA ARG A 1151 49.84 13.70 19.42
C ARG A 1151 49.28 13.09 20.71
N SER A 1152 49.77 11.90 21.05
CA SER A 1152 49.57 11.27 22.36
C SER A 1152 50.85 10.62 22.87
N MET A 1153 50.91 10.33 24.17
CA MET A 1153 51.88 9.40 24.77
C MET A 1153 51.35 7.95 24.85
N LYS A 1154 50.08 7.71 24.48
CA LYS A 1154 49.41 6.40 24.43
C LYS A 1154 49.06 6.05 22.98
N LYS A 1155 49.16 4.77 22.60
CA LYS A 1155 48.96 4.31 21.20
C LYS A 1155 47.54 4.53 20.68
N SER A 1156 46.52 4.37 21.54
CA SER A 1156 45.10 4.28 21.16
C SER A 1156 44.21 5.41 21.68
N SER A 1157 44.66 6.20 22.67
CA SER A 1157 43.84 7.20 23.37
C SER A 1157 44.64 8.45 23.74
N GLY A 1158 43.97 9.50 24.24
CA GLY A 1158 44.64 10.72 24.74
C GLY A 1158 45.29 11.59 23.67
N PHE A 1159 44.84 11.50 22.42
CA PHE A 1159 45.33 12.34 21.33
C PHE A 1159 44.82 13.78 21.50
N GLN A 1160 45.74 14.74 21.56
CA GLN A 1160 45.45 16.17 21.59
C GLN A 1160 46.00 16.84 20.34
N GLN A 1161 45.31 17.86 19.83
CA GLN A 1161 45.80 18.70 18.74
C GLN A 1161 47.01 19.50 19.24
N ILE A 1162 48.14 19.41 18.55
CA ILE A 1162 49.37 20.16 18.87
C ILE A 1162 49.70 21.26 17.85
N GLY A 1163 49.00 21.29 16.72
CA GLY A 1163 49.15 22.36 15.73
C GLY A 1163 48.59 21.96 14.37
N ALA A 1164 48.81 22.85 13.39
CA ALA A 1164 48.47 22.61 12.00
C ALA A 1164 49.56 23.17 11.07
N THR A 1165 49.61 22.66 9.84
CA THR A 1165 50.49 23.16 8.76
C THR A 1165 49.72 23.29 7.45
N LYS A 1166 50.14 24.22 6.58
CA LYS A 1166 49.64 24.32 5.19
C LYS A 1166 50.44 23.44 4.22
N THR A 1167 51.63 22.99 4.60
CA THR A 1167 52.53 22.18 3.76
C THR A 1167 52.49 20.71 4.16
N THR A 1168 53.15 19.84 3.40
CA THR A 1168 53.29 18.41 3.72
C THR A 1168 54.36 18.11 4.77
N THR A 1169 54.84 19.11 5.53
CA THR A 1169 55.81 18.93 6.61
C THR A 1169 55.35 19.66 7.88
N TYR A 1170 55.54 19.02 9.03
CA TYR A 1170 55.32 19.62 10.36
C TYR A 1170 56.47 19.25 11.30
N ILE A 1171 56.86 20.19 12.17
CA ILE A 1171 57.94 20.01 13.15
C ILE A 1171 57.38 20.24 14.56
N ASP A 1172 57.30 19.17 15.34
CA ASP A 1172 57.00 19.23 16.76
C ASP A 1172 58.27 19.57 17.55
N LYS A 1173 58.31 20.78 18.10
CA LYS A 1173 59.40 21.30 18.94
C LYS A 1173 59.16 21.08 20.44
N THR A 1174 58.07 20.41 20.83
CA THR A 1174 57.61 20.30 22.23
C THR A 1174 57.82 18.91 22.84
N VAL A 1175 58.66 18.08 22.21
CA VAL A 1175 58.96 16.71 22.64
C VAL A 1175 60.07 16.69 23.69
N LYS A 1176 59.96 15.79 24.68
CA LYS A 1176 60.99 15.59 25.71
C LYS A 1176 61.86 14.37 25.37
N LYS A 1177 63.18 14.50 25.49
CA LYS A 1177 64.17 13.44 25.21
C LYS A 1177 63.79 12.12 25.89
N GLY A 1178 63.98 11.01 25.17
CA GLY A 1178 63.71 9.65 25.65
C GLY A 1178 62.23 9.24 25.69
N LYS A 1179 61.27 10.16 25.63
CA LYS A 1179 59.83 9.83 25.64
C LYS A 1179 59.36 9.32 24.26
N LYS A 1180 58.41 8.38 24.26
CA LYS A 1180 57.77 7.84 23.05
C LYS A 1180 56.45 8.56 22.78
N TYR A 1181 56.30 9.05 21.55
CA TYR A 1181 55.12 9.79 21.11
C TYR A 1181 54.45 9.08 19.94
N TYR A 1182 53.13 9.21 19.87
CA TYR A 1182 52.25 8.67 18.84
C TYR A 1182 51.57 9.82 18.12
N TYR A 1183 51.56 9.80 16.80
CA TYR A 1183 51.02 10.88 15.96
C TYR A 1183 49.96 10.37 15.00
N LYS A 1184 48.95 11.21 14.75
CA LYS A 1184 47.97 11.09 13.66
C LYS A 1184 47.85 12.44 12.95
N VAL A 1185 47.45 12.41 11.68
CA VAL A 1185 47.13 13.60 10.90
C VAL A 1185 45.72 13.52 10.32
N VAL A 1186 45.03 14.65 10.27
CA VAL A 1186 43.79 14.85 9.51
C VAL A 1186 44.06 15.94 8.48
N ALA A 1187 43.64 15.74 7.22
CA ALA A 1187 43.68 16.79 6.21
C ALA A 1187 42.31 17.49 6.15
N ILE A 1188 42.33 18.83 6.04
CA ILE A 1188 41.13 19.68 6.01
C ILE A 1188 41.20 20.58 4.77
N GLY A 1189 40.14 20.59 3.96
CA GLY A 1189 39.96 21.49 2.82
C GLY A 1189 38.55 22.07 2.82
N SER A 1190 38.40 23.37 2.55
CA SER A 1190 37.11 24.06 2.66
C SER A 1190 36.34 24.09 1.33
N GLY A 1191 35.05 23.75 1.33
CA GLY A 1191 34.09 23.95 0.24
C GLY A 1191 34.48 23.30 -1.10
N ALA A 1192 35.10 22.13 -1.07
CA ALA A 1192 35.85 21.60 -2.21
C ALA A 1192 35.65 20.10 -2.50
N ASN A 1193 34.91 19.35 -1.68
CA ASN A 1193 34.59 17.96 -2.01
C ASN A 1193 33.65 17.86 -3.24
N GLY A 1194 33.41 16.65 -3.73
CA GLY A 1194 32.57 16.39 -4.90
C GLY A 1194 31.09 16.75 -4.74
N LEU A 1195 30.66 17.14 -3.54
CA LEU A 1195 29.34 17.68 -3.20
C LEU A 1195 29.42 19.07 -2.56
N LYS A 1196 30.43 19.88 -2.89
CA LYS A 1196 30.70 21.25 -2.40
C LYS A 1196 30.88 21.43 -0.87
N GLY A 1197 30.90 20.35 -0.09
CA GLY A 1197 31.23 20.43 1.34
C GLY A 1197 32.73 20.51 1.64
N ASP A 1198 33.03 20.71 2.91
CA ASP A 1198 34.36 20.62 3.46
C ASP A 1198 34.85 19.17 3.41
N ILE A 1199 36.12 19.00 3.05
CA ILE A 1199 36.87 17.76 3.17
C ILE A 1199 37.43 17.72 4.59
N VAL A 1200 37.03 16.72 5.37
CA VAL A 1200 37.67 16.33 6.62
C VAL A 1200 37.97 14.85 6.53
N THR A 1201 39.24 14.51 6.32
CA THR A 1201 39.63 13.11 6.13
C THR A 1201 39.49 12.32 7.44
N ASN A 1202 39.35 11.01 7.34
CA ASN A 1202 39.63 10.12 8.47
C ASN A 1202 41.04 10.42 9.04
N PRO A 1203 41.25 10.33 10.36
CA PRO A 1203 42.59 10.41 10.94
C PRO A 1203 43.47 9.29 10.39
N SER A 1204 44.71 9.62 10.05
CA SER A 1204 45.69 8.64 9.56
C SER A 1204 45.93 7.50 10.55
N ASP A 1205 46.51 6.42 10.04
CA ASP A 1205 47.19 5.43 10.86
C ASP A 1205 48.19 6.08 11.81
N VAL A 1206 48.35 5.46 12.99
CA VAL A 1206 49.28 5.93 14.02
C VAL A 1206 50.71 5.62 13.61
N LYS A 1207 51.54 6.65 13.51
CA LYS A 1207 53.01 6.49 13.50
C LYS A 1207 53.56 6.86 14.89
N SER A 1208 54.60 6.15 15.34
CA SER A 1208 55.24 6.42 16.64
C SER A 1208 56.73 6.64 16.50
N VAL A 1209 57.32 7.45 17.38
CA VAL A 1209 58.76 7.70 17.44
C VAL A 1209 59.20 7.93 18.89
N LYS A 1210 60.44 7.55 19.22
CA LYS A 1210 61.10 7.92 20.48
C LYS A 1210 61.91 9.20 20.24
N ALA A 1211 61.68 10.23 21.04
CA ALA A 1211 62.41 11.50 20.92
C ALA A 1211 63.89 11.32 21.31
N LYS A 1212 64.79 11.91 20.51
CA LYS A 1212 66.25 11.88 20.70
C LYS A 1212 66.76 13.17 21.35
#